data_AF-J2TVE7-F1
#
_entry.id   AF-J2TVE7-F1
#
_cell.length_a   1.000
_cell.length_b   1.000
_cell.length_c   1.000
_cell.angle_alpha   90.00
_cell.angle_beta   90.00
_cell.angle_gamma   90.00
#
_symmetry.space_group_name_H-M   'P 1'
#
loop_
_entity.id
_entity.type
_entity.pdbx_description
1 polymer ?
#
loop_
_entity_poly.entity_id
_entity_poly.type
_entity_poly.pdbx_seq_one_letter_code
_entity_poly.pdbx_strand_id
1 'polypeptide(L)'
;MAKSSRKLSQFWRADWFVGVLVVLAVLFLHGLTDFFGTLERRYYDFASTSTSRQPSDRIAIIAIDDQSIANIGRWPWPRDVHAQLIDQLSAAKAKTIAHTAFFFEPQTDRGLVFIRKMKEALGPAADPATAAQGGLPEQLGKVIAEAEVALDTDAKLAASMGKAGNVLVPSVFQLGVPQGRPDNPLPAYALKSAVDETNNFSLPAIRGQQPIEQIGAAAAGIAHLNQLPDVDGAVRQEPLLINYYGKAVPSMSLLVAAKSLNLGPADIKLNVGESVQIGKLMIKTDESALMLPQFYKGRDGRPAFAVDSFYDVISGKIPAAKYADKIVIIGATAAGVGTQFPTPAGPGLSPAETIAHITSSILSEHFIVQPGWGVWVTLGVLLLVAGYLIAGLPRLSAGKAAIVTLLLFVVLLVVEFSLLSTAATWLKFVFPAALLVIGHLALTTKRFLMTEAGKLKSDEESAETNRMMGLALQGQGQLDMAFDRFRRVPFTDALMDNMNNLALDFERKRQFNKAQAVYEYMATYNKNHKDLQSKLNRAKNLSETVILGGGGSHPGGTMLLDGGAVEKPMLGRYQVEKELGKGAMGVVYLGKDPKIGRVVAIKTMALSQEFEGEELDDARERFFREAETAGRLQHQNIVTIFDAGEEHDLAYIAMEFLKGKDLADVTKDGSLLPVPKVLSIVARVAEALAYAHKQNVVHRDIKPANIMYEIDSDTVKVTDFGIARITDSSKTKTGLVLGTPSFMSPEQIAGKKVDGRSDLYSLGVMLFQMLAGVLPFRGDSMAELMYKIANEEAPDIRIIRKELPARLAEVVALSLAKKPELRYQDGDRFAADLREVIAALEGGAPLAAPAPSPHAAPPAAPSFDATVVQSASAAQAPEPRAYDATQALNAGGAQTFEKTVVSRPPAADKDTQ
;
A
#
# COMPACT_ATOMS: atom_id res chain seq x y z
N MET A 1 8.44 -25.63 50.91
CA MET A 1 8.03 -24.65 49.87
C MET A 1 8.93 -24.65 48.61
N ALA A 2 10.27 -24.77 48.71
CA ALA A 2 11.18 -24.71 47.55
C ALA A 2 11.04 -25.84 46.48
N LYS A 3 10.57 -27.05 46.85
CA LYS A 3 10.28 -28.13 45.87
C LYS A 3 9.02 -27.86 45.03
N SER A 4 8.07 -27.09 45.55
CA SER A 4 6.83 -26.74 44.84
C SER A 4 7.11 -25.68 43.77
N SER A 5 7.85 -24.62 44.12
CA SER A 5 8.20 -23.54 43.16
C SER A 5 9.04 -24.02 41.99
N ARG A 6 9.92 -25.01 42.20
CA ARG A 6 10.78 -25.60 41.16
C ARG A 6 10.02 -26.50 40.19
N LYS A 7 8.98 -27.21 40.65
CA LYS A 7 8.07 -27.99 39.78
C LYS A 7 7.18 -27.08 38.93
N LEU A 8 6.67 -26.00 39.53
CA LEU A 8 5.93 -24.97 38.81
C LEU A 8 6.80 -24.32 37.72
N SER A 9 8.02 -23.88 38.03
CA SER A 9 8.89 -23.25 37.02
C SER A 9 9.30 -24.19 35.86
N GLN A 10 9.36 -25.49 36.11
CA GLN A 10 9.66 -26.49 35.08
C GLN A 10 8.45 -26.78 34.16
N PHE A 11 7.22 -26.67 34.70
CA PHE A 11 5.98 -26.79 33.94
C PHE A 11 5.81 -25.64 32.93
N TRP A 12 5.99 -24.39 33.35
CA TRP A 12 5.89 -23.21 32.47
C TRP A 12 6.98 -23.13 31.39
N ARG A 13 8.08 -23.89 31.53
CA ARG A 13 9.17 -23.94 30.56
C ARG A 13 9.03 -25.07 29.53
N ALA A 14 8.11 -26.01 29.74
CA ALA A 14 7.93 -27.15 28.86
C ALA A 14 7.51 -26.71 27.44
N ASP A 15 8.01 -27.41 26.42
CA ASP A 15 7.77 -27.03 25.02
C ASP A 15 6.31 -27.11 24.61
N TRP A 16 5.58 -28.08 25.14
CA TRP A 16 4.13 -28.20 24.92
C TRP A 16 3.37 -26.99 25.46
N PHE A 17 3.78 -26.45 26.61
CA PHE A 17 3.11 -25.32 27.25
C PHE A 17 3.29 -24.03 26.44
N VAL A 18 4.50 -23.81 25.91
CA VAL A 18 4.74 -22.69 24.99
C VAL A 18 3.97 -22.87 23.69
N GLY A 19 3.89 -24.10 23.16
CA GLY A 19 3.05 -24.40 22.00
C GLY A 19 1.59 -24.01 22.22
N VAL A 20 1.03 -24.31 23.39
CA VAL A 20 -0.33 -23.88 23.78
C VAL A 20 -0.44 -22.36 23.80
N LEU A 21 0.52 -21.66 24.42
CA LEU A 21 0.50 -20.19 24.46
C LEU A 21 0.56 -19.55 23.07
N VAL A 22 1.37 -20.10 22.16
CA VAL A 22 1.46 -19.59 20.78
C VAL A 22 0.15 -19.81 20.03
N VAL A 23 -0.44 -21.01 20.13
CA VAL A 23 -1.75 -21.30 19.51
C VAL A 23 -2.81 -20.35 20.05
N LEU A 24 -2.89 -20.16 21.37
CA LEU A 24 -3.85 -19.23 21.99
C LEU A 24 -3.62 -17.79 21.56
N ALA A 25 -2.36 -17.34 21.47
CA ALA A 25 -2.03 -15.99 21.02
C ALA A 25 -2.45 -15.75 19.55
N VAL A 26 -2.22 -16.72 18.67
CA VAL A 26 -2.63 -16.64 17.26
C VAL A 26 -4.16 -16.69 17.11
N LEU A 27 -4.85 -17.54 17.88
CA LEU A 27 -6.32 -17.58 17.91
C LEU A 27 -6.89 -16.26 18.43
N PHE A 28 -6.27 -15.68 19.47
CA PHE A 28 -6.66 -14.38 20.00
C PHE A 28 -6.45 -13.27 18.96
N LEU A 29 -5.31 -13.27 18.25
CA LEU A 29 -5.06 -12.34 17.15
C LEU A 29 -6.08 -12.49 16.02
N HIS A 30 -6.46 -13.73 15.67
CA HIS A 30 -7.50 -13.99 14.67
C HIS A 30 -8.89 -13.48 15.11
N GLY A 31 -9.22 -13.57 16.39
CA GLY A 31 -10.47 -13.04 16.93
C GLY A 31 -10.50 -11.52 17.03
N LEU A 32 -9.35 -10.87 17.21
CA LEU A 32 -9.24 -9.40 17.32
C LEU A 32 -9.01 -8.68 15.99
N THR A 33 -8.49 -9.37 14.97
CA THR A 33 -8.08 -8.75 13.71
C THR A 33 -8.52 -9.58 12.52
N ASP A 34 -8.81 -8.92 11.39
CA ASP A 34 -9.14 -9.59 10.14
C ASP A 34 -7.91 -9.89 9.26
N PHE A 35 -6.72 -10.00 9.88
CA PHE A 35 -5.47 -10.26 9.17
C PHE A 35 -5.52 -11.58 8.39
N PHE A 36 -5.90 -12.67 9.06
CA PHE A 36 -6.01 -13.99 8.42
C PHE A 36 -7.17 -14.07 7.45
N GLY A 37 -8.29 -13.37 7.72
CA GLY A 37 -9.40 -13.26 6.77
C GLY A 37 -8.99 -12.53 5.49
N THR A 38 -8.11 -11.53 5.58
CA THR A 38 -7.55 -10.84 4.42
C THR A 38 -6.66 -11.76 3.58
N LEU A 39 -5.82 -12.57 4.22
CA LEU A 39 -5.00 -13.57 3.51
C LEU A 39 -5.88 -14.61 2.81
N GLU A 40 -6.90 -15.10 3.52
CA GLU A 40 -7.90 -16.04 3.01
C GLU A 40 -8.64 -15.49 1.78
N ARG A 41 -9.13 -14.24 1.81
CA ARG A 41 -9.80 -13.61 0.66
C ARG A 41 -8.87 -13.38 -0.54
N ARG A 42 -7.62 -13.01 -0.30
CA ARG A 42 -6.62 -12.89 -1.38
C ARG A 42 -6.32 -14.24 -2.03
N TYR A 43 -6.24 -15.30 -1.23
CA TYR A 43 -6.05 -16.65 -1.72
C TYR A 43 -7.26 -17.12 -2.54
N TYR A 44 -8.47 -16.85 -2.03
CA TYR A 44 -9.72 -17.06 -2.75
C TYR A 44 -9.74 -16.35 -4.11
N ASP A 45 -9.37 -15.07 -4.19
CA ASP A 45 -9.36 -14.31 -5.45
C ASP A 45 -8.42 -14.94 -6.49
N PHE A 46 -7.23 -15.33 -6.05
CA PHE A 46 -6.25 -16.01 -6.89
C PHE A 46 -6.76 -17.37 -7.39
N ALA A 47 -7.24 -18.22 -6.49
CA ALA A 47 -7.66 -19.58 -6.82
C ALA A 47 -8.97 -19.63 -7.61
N SER A 48 -9.96 -18.80 -7.25
CA SER A 48 -11.26 -18.73 -7.95
C SER A 48 -11.11 -18.27 -9.41
N THR A 49 -10.14 -17.40 -9.70
CA THR A 49 -9.90 -16.91 -11.07
C THR A 49 -8.88 -17.71 -11.86
N SER A 50 -8.34 -18.79 -11.30
CA SER A 50 -7.43 -19.70 -11.99
C SER A 50 -8.15 -20.81 -12.77
N THR A 51 -9.48 -20.78 -12.81
CA THR A 51 -10.32 -21.75 -13.53
C THR A 51 -10.36 -21.52 -15.05
N SER A 52 -10.64 -22.56 -15.83
CA SER A 52 -10.79 -22.48 -17.30
C SER A 52 -12.20 -22.09 -17.77
N ARG A 53 -13.15 -21.88 -16.84
CA ARG A 53 -14.56 -21.57 -17.12
C ARG A 53 -14.72 -20.33 -18.01
N GLN A 54 -15.67 -20.41 -18.94
CA GLN A 54 -16.00 -19.31 -19.85
C GLN A 54 -17.28 -18.57 -19.41
N PRO A 55 -17.35 -17.25 -19.63
CA PRO A 55 -18.60 -16.51 -19.54
C PRO A 55 -19.55 -16.88 -20.68
N SER A 56 -20.84 -16.58 -20.50
CA SER A 56 -21.90 -16.77 -21.48
C SER A 56 -21.79 -15.73 -22.61
N ASP A 57 -21.78 -16.20 -23.85
CA ASP A 57 -21.77 -15.39 -25.08
C ASP A 57 -23.11 -14.70 -25.39
N ARG A 58 -24.16 -15.09 -24.65
CA ARG A 58 -25.52 -14.53 -24.72
C ARG A 58 -25.63 -13.17 -24.03
N ILE A 59 -24.61 -12.73 -23.28
CA ILE A 59 -24.63 -11.46 -22.55
C ILE A 59 -23.80 -10.42 -23.31
N ALA A 60 -24.37 -9.22 -23.45
CA ALA A 60 -23.69 -8.06 -24.01
C ALA A 60 -23.91 -6.84 -23.11
N ILE A 61 -22.91 -5.98 -23.03
CA ILE A 61 -22.93 -4.76 -22.23
C ILE A 61 -22.96 -3.56 -23.18
N ILE A 62 -23.90 -2.65 -22.94
CA ILE A 62 -23.93 -1.33 -23.56
C ILE A 62 -23.50 -0.32 -22.51
N ALA A 63 -22.31 0.21 -22.70
CA ALA A 63 -21.61 1.07 -21.76
C ALA A 63 -22.01 2.53 -21.92
N ILE A 64 -22.46 3.15 -20.83
CA ILE A 64 -22.46 4.61 -20.69
C ILE A 64 -21.02 4.99 -20.33
N ASP A 65 -20.22 5.15 -21.38
CA ASP A 65 -18.77 5.41 -21.36
C ASP A 65 -18.44 6.90 -21.62
N ASP A 66 -17.17 7.25 -21.49
CA ASP A 66 -16.70 8.63 -21.69
C ASP A 66 -16.99 9.12 -23.12
N GLN A 67 -16.93 8.23 -24.12
CA GLN A 67 -17.30 8.53 -25.50
C GLN A 67 -18.78 8.92 -25.61
N SER A 68 -19.67 8.17 -24.96
CA SER A 68 -21.10 8.47 -25.02
C SER A 68 -21.42 9.78 -24.32
N ILE A 69 -20.77 10.06 -23.19
CA ILE A 69 -20.93 11.33 -22.48
C ILE A 69 -20.41 12.51 -23.32
N ALA A 70 -19.27 12.34 -24.00
CA ALA A 70 -18.71 13.36 -24.87
C ALA A 70 -19.62 13.70 -26.07
N ASN A 71 -20.28 12.69 -26.66
CA ASN A 71 -21.07 12.87 -27.88
C ASN A 71 -22.56 13.18 -27.64
N ILE A 72 -23.17 12.64 -26.58
CA ILE A 72 -24.59 12.85 -26.25
C ILE A 72 -24.76 14.09 -25.36
N GLY A 73 -23.81 14.31 -24.46
CA GLY A 73 -23.83 15.39 -23.48
C GLY A 73 -23.68 14.89 -22.04
N ARG A 74 -23.77 15.83 -21.10
CA ARG A 74 -23.51 15.56 -19.69
C ARG A 74 -24.53 14.59 -19.10
N TRP A 75 -24.04 13.57 -18.41
CA TRP A 75 -24.85 12.63 -17.63
C TRP A 75 -25.41 13.30 -16.35
N PRO A 76 -26.65 12.97 -15.89
CA PRO A 76 -27.63 12.07 -16.49
C PRO A 76 -28.33 12.65 -17.72
N TRP A 77 -28.59 11.80 -18.71
CA TRP A 77 -29.25 12.21 -19.96
C TRP A 77 -30.78 12.33 -19.83
N PRO A 78 -31.43 13.01 -20.77
CA PRO A 78 -32.88 13.02 -20.85
C PRO A 78 -33.47 11.62 -21.16
N ARG A 79 -34.67 11.33 -20.65
CA ARG A 79 -35.28 9.99 -20.72
C ARG A 79 -35.59 9.51 -22.14
N ASP A 80 -35.76 10.43 -23.09
CA ASP A 80 -35.99 10.11 -24.49
C ASP A 80 -34.75 9.49 -25.17
N VAL A 81 -33.53 9.85 -24.75
CA VAL A 81 -32.29 9.19 -25.20
C VAL A 81 -32.30 7.71 -24.80
N HIS A 82 -32.73 7.41 -23.58
CA HIS A 82 -32.89 6.03 -23.10
C HIS A 82 -34.00 5.29 -23.88
N ALA A 83 -35.10 5.97 -24.18
CA ALA A 83 -36.20 5.41 -24.95
C ALA A 83 -35.76 5.01 -26.37
N GLN A 84 -34.97 5.86 -27.05
CA GLN A 84 -34.47 5.57 -28.40
C GLN A 84 -33.64 4.28 -28.44
N LEU A 85 -32.74 4.08 -27.47
CA LEU A 85 -31.96 2.85 -27.39
C LEU A 85 -32.87 1.63 -27.13
N ILE A 86 -33.82 1.73 -26.20
CA ILE A 86 -34.75 0.64 -25.88
C ILE A 86 -35.58 0.25 -27.10
N ASP A 87 -36.07 1.23 -27.88
CA ASP A 87 -36.81 0.98 -29.12
C ASP A 87 -35.96 0.24 -30.17
N GLN A 88 -34.68 0.62 -30.34
CA GLN A 88 -33.76 -0.08 -31.25
C GLN A 88 -33.50 -1.53 -30.81
N LEU A 89 -33.27 -1.75 -29.51
CA LEU A 89 -33.03 -3.10 -28.96
C LEU A 89 -34.29 -3.97 -29.02
N SER A 90 -35.46 -3.38 -28.79
CA SER A 90 -36.76 -4.03 -28.92
C SER A 90 -37.03 -4.44 -30.38
N ALA A 91 -36.78 -3.54 -31.33
CA ALA A 91 -36.90 -3.83 -32.76
C ALA A 91 -35.95 -4.95 -33.21
N ALA A 92 -34.74 -4.99 -32.63
CA ALA A 92 -33.77 -6.07 -32.84
C ALA A 92 -34.10 -7.38 -32.10
N LYS A 93 -35.15 -7.41 -31.26
CA LYS A 93 -35.57 -8.56 -30.46
C LYS A 93 -34.50 -9.01 -29.46
N ALA A 94 -33.94 -8.07 -28.70
CA ALA A 94 -33.14 -8.41 -27.52
C ALA A 94 -33.97 -9.29 -26.56
N LYS A 95 -33.35 -10.27 -25.90
CA LYS A 95 -34.06 -11.23 -25.04
C LYS A 95 -34.55 -10.60 -23.74
N THR A 96 -33.68 -9.83 -23.09
CA THR A 96 -33.97 -9.12 -21.84
C THR A 96 -33.05 -7.92 -21.76
N ILE A 97 -33.58 -6.76 -21.32
CA ILE A 97 -32.82 -5.51 -21.22
C ILE A 97 -32.77 -5.12 -19.74
N ALA A 98 -31.60 -5.19 -19.11
CA ALA A 98 -31.37 -4.64 -17.78
C ALA A 98 -30.81 -3.22 -17.90
N HIS A 99 -31.58 -2.23 -17.46
CA HIS A 99 -31.15 -0.85 -17.47
C HIS A 99 -30.76 -0.43 -16.05
N THR A 100 -29.50 -0.10 -15.78
CA THR A 100 -29.01 0.13 -14.40
C THR A 100 -29.12 1.59 -13.94
N ALA A 101 -29.56 2.53 -14.77
CA ALA A 101 -29.76 3.91 -14.36
C ALA A 101 -30.93 4.05 -13.36
N PHE A 102 -30.80 4.99 -12.44
CA PHE A 102 -31.81 5.27 -11.43
C PHE A 102 -32.84 6.28 -11.94
N PHE A 103 -34.12 5.87 -11.88
CA PHE A 103 -35.28 6.66 -12.31
C PHE A 103 -36.16 7.06 -11.12
N PHE A 104 -35.54 7.50 -10.02
CA PHE A 104 -36.22 7.71 -8.73
C PHE A 104 -36.94 9.05 -8.61
N GLU A 105 -36.60 10.00 -9.49
CA GLU A 105 -37.18 11.35 -9.50
C GLU A 105 -37.76 11.66 -10.88
N PRO A 106 -38.92 12.34 -10.94
CA PRO A 106 -39.50 12.78 -12.21
C PRO A 106 -38.59 13.78 -12.94
N GLN A 107 -38.43 13.61 -14.25
CA GLN A 107 -37.71 14.55 -15.10
C GLN A 107 -38.73 15.51 -15.76
N THR A 108 -39.01 16.61 -15.07
CA THR A 108 -39.95 17.62 -15.59
C THR A 108 -39.21 18.73 -16.34
N ASP A 109 -39.53 18.87 -17.63
CA ASP A 109 -39.11 20.04 -18.39
C ASP A 109 -39.88 21.28 -17.88
N ARG A 110 -39.18 22.42 -17.72
CA ARG A 110 -39.79 23.65 -17.21
C ARG A 110 -40.90 24.15 -18.15
N GLY A 111 -40.76 23.92 -19.45
CA GLY A 111 -41.75 24.23 -20.48
C GLY A 111 -43.00 23.37 -20.37
N LEU A 112 -42.88 22.09 -20.01
CA LEU A 112 -44.02 21.16 -19.90
C LEU A 112 -45.09 21.67 -18.94
N VAL A 113 -44.69 22.31 -17.84
CA VAL A 113 -45.60 22.93 -16.87
C VAL A 113 -46.46 24.03 -17.51
N PHE A 114 -45.87 24.85 -18.38
CA PHE A 114 -46.60 25.90 -19.09
C PHE A 114 -47.45 25.35 -20.24
N ILE A 115 -46.98 24.31 -20.95
CA ILE A 115 -47.78 23.62 -21.95
C ILE A 115 -49.07 23.06 -21.34
N ARG A 116 -48.97 22.38 -20.18
CA ARG A 116 -50.15 21.86 -19.47
C ARG A 116 -51.10 22.97 -19.01
N LYS A 117 -50.58 24.09 -18.50
CA LYS A 117 -51.39 25.27 -18.17
C LYS A 117 -52.11 25.85 -19.40
N MET A 118 -51.45 25.91 -20.55
CA MET A 118 -52.07 26.36 -21.80
C MET A 118 -53.18 25.42 -22.25
N LYS A 119 -52.96 24.09 -22.14
CA LYS A 119 -53.97 23.07 -22.42
C LYS A 119 -55.19 23.21 -21.51
N GLU A 120 -54.98 23.39 -20.21
CA GLU A 120 -56.06 23.64 -19.24
C GLU A 120 -56.84 24.91 -19.55
N ALA A 121 -56.15 26.00 -19.92
CA ALA A 121 -56.78 27.28 -20.25
C ALA A 121 -57.63 27.23 -21.53
N LEU A 122 -57.26 26.39 -22.51
CA LEU A 122 -58.03 26.18 -23.74
C LEU A 122 -59.24 25.25 -23.55
N GLY A 123 -59.29 24.49 -22.46
CA GLY A 123 -60.42 23.61 -22.14
C GLY A 123 -60.70 22.58 -23.26
N PRO A 124 -61.99 22.24 -23.54
CA PRO A 124 -62.35 21.29 -24.59
C PRO A 124 -61.84 21.68 -25.99
N ALA A 125 -61.64 22.98 -26.25
CA ALA A 125 -61.12 23.46 -27.53
C ALA A 125 -59.65 23.07 -27.79
N ALA A 126 -58.93 22.61 -26.76
CA ALA A 126 -57.59 22.04 -26.87
C ALA A 126 -57.59 20.60 -27.42
N ASP A 127 -58.72 19.88 -27.34
CA ASP A 127 -58.82 18.50 -27.78
C ASP A 127 -59.11 18.47 -29.29
N PRO A 128 -58.16 17.99 -30.13
CA PRO A 128 -58.36 17.95 -31.57
C PRO A 128 -59.56 17.10 -32.01
N ALA A 129 -60.08 16.23 -31.13
CA ALA A 129 -61.28 15.44 -31.40
C ALA A 129 -62.60 16.22 -31.21
N THR A 130 -62.59 17.34 -30.48
CA THR A 130 -63.81 18.11 -30.16
C THR A 130 -63.78 19.57 -30.62
N ALA A 131 -62.63 20.06 -31.09
CA ALA A 131 -62.49 21.39 -31.67
C ALA A 131 -63.23 21.55 -33.00
N ALA A 132 -63.80 22.74 -33.26
CA ALA A 132 -64.41 23.07 -34.55
C ALA A 132 -63.35 23.01 -35.68
N GLN A 133 -63.59 22.17 -36.68
CA GLN A 133 -62.64 21.86 -37.75
C GLN A 133 -62.14 23.12 -38.47
N GLY A 134 -60.81 23.30 -38.53
CA GLY A 134 -60.11 24.35 -39.28
C GLY A 134 -59.85 25.65 -38.52
N GLY A 135 -60.24 25.77 -37.24
CA GLY A 135 -60.05 26.98 -36.44
C GLY A 135 -58.67 27.10 -35.75
N LEU A 136 -58.28 28.33 -35.41
CA LEU A 136 -57.09 28.62 -34.58
C LEU A 136 -57.01 27.78 -33.28
N PRO A 137 -58.12 27.52 -32.56
CA PRO A 137 -58.10 26.65 -31.37
C PRO A 137 -57.68 25.21 -31.66
N GLU A 138 -58.10 24.63 -32.79
CA GLU A 138 -57.69 23.27 -33.19
C GLU A 138 -56.18 23.23 -33.52
N GLN A 139 -55.68 24.25 -34.23
CA GLN A 139 -54.25 24.36 -34.56
C GLN A 139 -53.39 24.52 -33.30
N LEU A 140 -53.80 25.39 -32.37
CA LEU A 140 -53.15 25.55 -31.06
C LEU A 140 -53.22 24.26 -30.24
N GLY A 141 -54.37 23.59 -30.22
CA GLY A 141 -54.55 22.31 -29.54
C GLY A 141 -53.59 21.24 -30.05
N LYS A 142 -53.41 21.12 -31.37
CA LYS A 142 -52.43 20.22 -31.99
C LYS A 142 -51.00 20.54 -31.58
N VAL A 143 -50.57 21.79 -31.67
CA VAL A 143 -49.21 22.21 -31.28
C VAL A 143 -48.96 21.98 -29.78
N ILE A 144 -49.96 22.24 -28.93
CA ILE A 144 -49.86 21.99 -27.48
C ILE A 144 -49.77 20.50 -27.18
N ALA A 145 -50.56 19.66 -27.86
CA ALA A 145 -50.47 18.22 -27.72
C ALA A 145 -49.11 17.68 -28.20
N GLU A 146 -48.60 18.16 -29.34
CA GLU A 146 -47.27 17.83 -29.85
C GLU A 146 -46.17 18.25 -28.88
N ALA A 147 -46.25 19.47 -28.33
CA ALA A 147 -45.29 19.99 -27.35
C ALA A 147 -45.33 19.21 -26.03
N GLU A 148 -46.52 18.83 -25.56
CA GLU A 148 -46.68 18.01 -24.35
C GLU A 148 -46.01 16.66 -24.54
N VAL A 149 -46.29 15.97 -25.65
CA VAL A 149 -45.65 14.69 -25.97
C VAL A 149 -44.15 14.87 -26.14
N ALA A 150 -43.68 15.93 -26.77
CA ALA A 150 -42.26 16.17 -27.00
C ALA A 150 -41.48 16.40 -25.69
N LEU A 151 -42.07 17.13 -24.74
CA LEU A 151 -41.42 17.54 -23.49
C LEU A 151 -41.60 16.53 -22.34
N ASP A 152 -42.59 15.64 -22.40
CA ASP A 152 -42.80 14.58 -21.40
C ASP A 152 -41.88 13.37 -21.66
N THR A 153 -40.61 13.52 -21.30
CA THR A 153 -39.59 12.49 -21.54
C THR A 153 -39.80 11.22 -20.69
N ASP A 154 -40.33 11.35 -19.46
CA ASP A 154 -40.66 10.20 -18.61
C ASP A 154 -41.76 9.33 -19.28
N ALA A 155 -42.80 9.95 -19.83
CA ALA A 155 -43.85 9.25 -20.57
C ALA A 155 -43.33 8.55 -21.82
N LYS A 156 -42.40 9.17 -22.58
CA LYS A 156 -41.75 8.54 -23.74
C LYS A 156 -40.99 7.27 -23.34
N LEU A 157 -40.21 7.34 -22.26
CA LEU A 157 -39.45 6.20 -21.77
C LEU A 157 -40.36 5.09 -21.27
N ALA A 158 -41.41 5.43 -20.51
CA ALA A 158 -42.41 4.46 -20.06
C ALA A 158 -43.11 3.78 -21.25
N ALA A 159 -43.49 4.53 -22.29
CA ALA A 159 -44.09 3.96 -23.50
C ALA A 159 -43.14 3.00 -24.23
N SER A 160 -41.86 3.36 -24.37
CA SER A 160 -40.84 2.52 -24.98
C SER A 160 -40.59 1.22 -24.18
N MET A 161 -40.49 1.32 -22.85
CA MET A 161 -40.37 0.16 -21.95
C MET A 161 -41.59 -0.77 -22.03
N GLY A 162 -42.80 -0.20 -22.01
CA GLY A 162 -44.05 -0.96 -22.11
C GLY A 162 -44.19 -1.68 -23.46
N LYS A 163 -43.79 -1.02 -24.55
CA LYS A 163 -43.75 -1.61 -25.90
C LYS A 163 -42.72 -2.73 -26.02
N ALA A 164 -41.55 -2.57 -25.40
CA ALA A 164 -40.51 -3.60 -25.38
C ALA A 164 -40.91 -4.82 -24.53
N GLY A 165 -41.58 -4.60 -23.39
CA GLY A 165 -42.14 -5.67 -22.55
C GLY A 165 -41.11 -6.55 -21.83
N ASN A 166 -39.82 -6.24 -21.94
CA ASN A 166 -38.71 -7.03 -21.39
C ASN A 166 -37.60 -6.18 -20.73
N VAL A 167 -37.92 -4.93 -20.36
CA VAL A 167 -36.99 -4.00 -19.70
C VAL A 167 -37.11 -4.12 -18.19
N LEU A 168 -35.98 -4.32 -17.51
CA LEU A 168 -35.83 -4.37 -16.06
C LEU A 168 -35.14 -3.11 -15.56
N VAL A 169 -35.62 -2.57 -14.45
CA VAL A 169 -35.10 -1.34 -13.85
C VAL A 169 -34.79 -1.55 -12.36
N PRO A 170 -33.87 -0.76 -11.77
CA PRO A 170 -33.37 -1.03 -10.45
C PRO A 170 -34.21 -0.31 -9.38
N SER A 171 -34.23 -0.90 -8.21
CA SER A 171 -34.55 -0.30 -6.92
C SER A 171 -33.31 -0.42 -6.02
N VAL A 172 -33.22 0.39 -4.97
CA VAL A 172 -32.09 0.32 -4.02
C VAL A 172 -32.64 0.29 -2.61
N PHE A 173 -32.08 -0.58 -1.78
CA PHE A 173 -32.52 -0.74 -0.39
C PHE A 173 -31.44 -0.31 0.60
N GLN A 174 -31.87 0.25 1.72
CA GLN A 174 -31.04 0.40 2.90
C GLN A 174 -31.24 -0.82 3.79
N LEU A 175 -30.17 -1.61 3.95
CA LEU A 175 -30.18 -2.80 4.79
C LEU A 175 -30.33 -2.43 6.27
N GLY A 176 -31.03 -3.28 7.03
CA GLY A 176 -31.30 -3.10 8.45
C GLY A 176 -32.43 -4.00 8.94
N VAL A 177 -32.52 -4.18 10.26
CA VAL A 177 -33.56 -5.03 10.86
C VAL A 177 -34.85 -4.22 11.06
N PRO A 178 -35.99 -4.64 10.49
CA PRO A 178 -37.28 -3.99 10.70
C PRO A 178 -37.74 -4.07 12.17
N GLN A 179 -38.24 -2.96 12.72
CA GLN A 179 -38.82 -2.91 14.07
C GLN A 179 -40.37 -2.83 14.07
N GLY A 180 -41.02 -2.97 12.90
CA GLY A 180 -42.47 -2.78 12.76
C GLY A 180 -42.98 -2.99 11.33
N ARG A 181 -43.91 -2.11 10.89
CA ARG A 181 -44.40 -2.05 9.50
C ARG A 181 -43.59 -1.05 8.68
N PRO A 182 -43.58 -1.15 7.33
CA PRO A 182 -42.87 -0.18 6.50
C PRO A 182 -43.56 1.17 6.53
N ASP A 183 -42.78 2.25 6.62
CA ASP A 183 -43.28 3.62 6.42
C ASP A 183 -43.84 3.79 5.00
N ASN A 184 -43.16 3.20 4.01
CA ASN A 184 -43.54 3.20 2.61
C ASN A 184 -43.60 1.76 2.09
N PRO A 185 -44.79 1.13 1.97
CA PRO A 185 -44.89 -0.22 1.44
C PRO A 185 -44.40 -0.30 -0.03
N LEU A 186 -44.00 -1.49 -0.47
CA LEU A 186 -43.61 -1.68 -1.87
C LEU A 186 -44.79 -1.34 -2.80
N PRO A 187 -44.57 -0.50 -3.83
CA PRO A 187 -45.58 -0.23 -4.83
C PRO A 187 -46.03 -1.49 -5.58
N ALA A 188 -47.25 -1.48 -6.11
CA ALA A 188 -47.83 -2.63 -6.82
C ALA A 188 -46.95 -3.13 -7.98
N TYR A 189 -46.28 -2.23 -8.70
CA TYR A 189 -45.37 -2.60 -9.78
C TYR A 189 -44.10 -3.32 -9.29
N ALA A 190 -43.57 -2.96 -8.12
CA ALA A 190 -42.40 -3.63 -7.53
C ALA A 190 -42.77 -5.02 -6.98
N LEU A 191 -43.99 -5.17 -6.44
CA LEU A 191 -44.53 -6.46 -5.99
C LEU A 191 -44.64 -7.49 -7.11
N LYS A 192 -44.73 -7.08 -8.39
CA LYS A 192 -44.74 -8.00 -9.55
C LYS A 192 -43.47 -8.84 -9.69
N SER A 193 -42.38 -8.42 -9.06
CA SER A 193 -41.08 -9.12 -9.11
C SER A 193 -40.69 -9.75 -7.79
N ALA A 194 -41.29 -9.30 -6.68
CA ALA A 194 -41.00 -9.80 -5.34
C ALA A 194 -41.62 -11.19 -5.09
N VAL A 195 -40.97 -11.95 -4.22
CA VAL A 195 -41.40 -13.26 -3.74
C VAL A 195 -41.82 -13.13 -2.27
N ASP A 196 -42.82 -13.89 -1.84
CA ASP A 196 -43.21 -13.93 -0.44
C ASP A 196 -42.15 -14.66 0.40
N GLU A 197 -41.72 -14.04 1.50
CA GLU A 197 -40.71 -14.62 2.38
C GLU A 197 -41.09 -14.44 3.85
N THR A 198 -41.35 -15.56 4.53
CA THR A 198 -41.77 -15.57 5.95
C THR A 198 -40.66 -15.96 6.92
N ASN A 199 -39.52 -16.42 6.41
CA ASN A 199 -38.51 -17.14 7.21
C ASN A 199 -37.21 -16.35 7.44
N ASN A 200 -37.15 -15.06 7.06
CA ASN A 200 -35.96 -14.20 7.15
C ASN A 200 -34.71 -14.86 6.54
N PHE A 201 -34.87 -15.46 5.37
CA PHE A 201 -33.81 -16.12 4.63
C PHE A 201 -32.91 -15.14 3.88
N SER A 202 -33.42 -13.97 3.50
CA SER A 202 -32.63 -12.95 2.80
C SER A 202 -32.36 -11.72 3.68
N LEU A 203 -31.38 -10.92 3.27
CA LEU A 203 -30.94 -9.77 4.04
C LEU A 203 -32.08 -8.77 4.26
N PRO A 204 -32.34 -8.36 5.50
CA PRO A 204 -33.45 -7.47 5.79
C PRO A 204 -33.13 -6.02 5.42
N ALA A 205 -34.16 -5.29 4.99
CA ALA A 205 -34.09 -3.89 4.65
C ALA A 205 -35.17 -3.06 5.34
N ILE A 206 -34.81 -1.81 5.68
CA ILE A 206 -35.68 -0.85 6.37
C ILE A 206 -36.23 0.24 5.45
N ARG A 207 -35.53 0.55 4.37
CA ARG A 207 -35.97 1.55 3.37
C ARG A 207 -35.68 1.04 1.97
N GLY A 208 -36.56 1.37 1.03
CA GLY A 208 -36.40 1.07 -0.39
C GLY A 208 -36.70 2.31 -1.22
N GLN A 209 -35.78 2.67 -2.11
CA GLN A 209 -35.99 3.68 -3.13
C GLN A 209 -36.42 2.98 -4.43
N GLN A 210 -37.56 3.41 -4.96
CA GLN A 210 -38.21 2.79 -6.12
C GLN A 210 -38.19 3.75 -7.30
N PRO A 211 -38.20 3.25 -8.55
CA PRO A 211 -38.47 4.09 -9.72
C PRO A 211 -39.80 4.83 -9.58
N ILE A 212 -39.93 5.98 -10.24
CA ILE A 212 -41.21 6.70 -10.31
C ILE A 212 -42.30 5.79 -10.89
N GLU A 213 -43.55 6.04 -10.49
CA GLU A 213 -44.68 5.16 -10.80
C GLU A 213 -44.84 4.88 -12.30
N GLN A 214 -44.72 5.91 -13.15
CA GLN A 214 -44.89 5.77 -14.61
C GLN A 214 -43.87 4.80 -15.23
N ILE A 215 -42.60 4.90 -14.81
CA ILE A 215 -41.52 4.03 -15.30
C ILE A 215 -41.63 2.64 -14.65
N GLY A 216 -41.86 2.59 -13.34
CA GLY A 216 -41.97 1.33 -12.61
C GLY A 216 -43.14 0.46 -13.10
N ALA A 217 -44.29 1.07 -13.40
CA ALA A 217 -45.46 0.36 -13.91
C ALA A 217 -45.28 -0.19 -15.33
N ALA A 218 -44.51 0.51 -16.18
CA ALA A 218 -44.20 0.13 -17.54
C ALA A 218 -43.07 -0.90 -17.66
N ALA A 219 -42.16 -0.96 -16.68
CA ALA A 219 -41.09 -1.94 -16.64
C ALA A 219 -41.63 -3.38 -16.51
N ALA A 220 -40.93 -4.33 -17.14
CA ALA A 220 -41.25 -5.75 -17.09
C ALA A 220 -40.93 -6.40 -15.73
N GLY A 221 -40.12 -5.71 -14.91
CA GLY A 221 -39.78 -6.10 -13.56
C GLY A 221 -38.88 -5.09 -12.86
N ILE A 222 -38.94 -5.10 -11.53
CA ILE A 222 -38.12 -4.28 -10.65
C ILE A 222 -37.21 -5.22 -9.85
N ALA A 223 -35.92 -4.95 -9.86
CA ALA A 223 -34.94 -5.71 -9.10
C ALA A 223 -34.14 -4.80 -8.17
N HIS A 224 -33.55 -5.32 -7.12
CA HIS A 224 -32.63 -4.52 -6.31
C HIS A 224 -31.25 -4.46 -6.97
N LEU A 225 -30.60 -3.30 -6.86
CA LEU A 225 -29.22 -3.06 -7.27
C LEU A 225 -28.40 -2.66 -6.05
N ASN A 226 -28.23 -3.62 -5.15
CA ASN A 226 -27.48 -3.47 -3.91
C ASN A 226 -26.14 -4.19 -4.05
N GLN A 227 -25.06 -3.54 -3.66
CA GLN A 227 -23.73 -4.13 -3.63
C GLN A 227 -23.30 -4.31 -2.17
N LEU A 228 -22.69 -5.46 -1.87
CA LEU A 228 -22.17 -5.80 -0.54
C LEU A 228 -20.65 -5.96 -0.64
N PRO A 229 -19.88 -4.87 -0.52
CA PRO A 229 -18.43 -4.97 -0.46
C PRO A 229 -17.99 -5.63 0.85
N ASP A 230 -16.96 -6.46 0.77
CA ASP A 230 -16.24 -7.01 1.92
C ASP A 230 -15.48 -5.88 2.65
N VAL A 231 -14.85 -6.20 3.78
CA VAL A 231 -14.05 -5.26 4.58
C VAL A 231 -12.88 -4.62 3.81
N ASP A 232 -12.44 -5.22 2.71
CA ASP A 232 -11.41 -4.69 1.80
C ASP A 232 -11.99 -3.90 0.62
N GLY A 233 -13.30 -3.67 0.61
CA GLY A 233 -14.02 -2.93 -0.43
C GLY A 233 -14.38 -3.77 -1.66
N ALA A 234 -13.89 -5.01 -1.76
CA ALA A 234 -14.14 -5.84 -2.94
C ALA A 234 -15.52 -6.53 -2.87
N VAL A 235 -16.17 -6.68 -4.01
CA VAL A 235 -17.44 -7.41 -4.12
C VAL A 235 -17.13 -8.85 -4.53
N ARG A 236 -17.35 -9.78 -3.60
CA ARG A 236 -17.21 -11.23 -3.83
C ARG A 236 -18.53 -11.99 -3.74
N GLN A 237 -19.53 -11.39 -3.10
CA GLN A 237 -20.84 -11.98 -2.82
C GLN A 237 -21.94 -11.16 -3.48
N GLU A 238 -22.97 -11.85 -3.96
CA GLU A 238 -24.22 -11.25 -4.44
C GLU A 238 -25.35 -11.63 -3.47
N PRO A 239 -26.05 -10.65 -2.88
CA PRO A 239 -27.32 -10.93 -2.25
C PRO A 239 -28.33 -11.24 -3.35
N LEU A 240 -28.80 -12.49 -3.47
CA LEU A 240 -29.76 -12.85 -4.51
C LEU A 240 -31.14 -12.24 -4.25
N LEU A 241 -31.42 -11.94 -2.98
CA LEU A 241 -32.68 -11.42 -2.49
C LEU A 241 -32.45 -10.38 -1.39
N ILE A 242 -33.34 -9.40 -1.29
CA ILE A 242 -33.44 -8.49 -0.16
C ILE A 242 -34.87 -8.54 0.40
N ASN A 243 -34.99 -8.82 1.69
CA ASN A 243 -36.26 -8.88 2.39
C ASN A 243 -36.71 -7.48 2.82
N TYR A 244 -37.75 -6.96 2.17
CA TYR A 244 -38.44 -5.75 2.58
C TYR A 244 -39.79 -6.10 3.22
N TYR A 245 -39.83 -6.22 4.55
CA TYR A 245 -41.04 -6.47 5.34
C TYR A 245 -41.85 -7.69 4.87
N GLY A 246 -41.17 -8.83 4.66
CA GLY A 246 -41.76 -10.11 4.24
C GLY A 246 -41.88 -10.29 2.72
N LYS A 247 -41.37 -9.33 1.95
CA LYS A 247 -41.30 -9.38 0.48
C LYS A 247 -39.84 -9.43 0.05
N ALA A 248 -39.40 -10.57 -0.45
CA ALA A 248 -38.06 -10.76 -1.00
C ALA A 248 -37.98 -10.22 -2.41
N VAL A 249 -37.32 -9.08 -2.58
CA VAL A 249 -37.04 -8.49 -3.90
C VAL A 249 -35.82 -9.20 -4.49
N PRO A 250 -35.84 -9.68 -5.74
CA PRO A 250 -34.69 -10.32 -6.38
C PRO A 250 -33.62 -9.32 -6.80
N SER A 251 -32.36 -9.77 -6.84
CA SER A 251 -31.25 -8.99 -7.38
C SER A 251 -31.41 -8.78 -8.88
N MET A 252 -30.81 -7.71 -9.41
CA MET A 252 -30.82 -7.46 -10.86
C MET A 252 -30.29 -8.68 -11.63
N SER A 253 -29.21 -9.29 -11.15
CA SER A 253 -28.60 -10.47 -11.76
C SER A 253 -29.54 -11.68 -11.74
N LEU A 254 -30.22 -11.94 -10.62
CA LEU A 254 -31.18 -13.03 -10.49
C LEU A 254 -32.41 -12.84 -11.40
N LEU A 255 -32.99 -11.63 -11.39
CA LEU A 255 -34.18 -11.34 -12.18
C LEU A 255 -33.89 -11.35 -13.69
N VAL A 256 -32.72 -10.85 -14.11
CA VAL A 256 -32.25 -10.95 -15.50
C VAL A 256 -32.13 -12.41 -15.92
N ALA A 257 -31.48 -13.24 -15.11
CA ALA A 257 -31.36 -14.67 -15.41
C ALA A 257 -32.74 -15.34 -15.54
N ALA A 258 -33.64 -15.12 -14.57
CA ALA A 258 -34.99 -15.67 -14.58
C ALA A 258 -35.79 -15.23 -15.82
N LYS A 259 -35.82 -13.92 -16.12
CA LYS A 259 -36.54 -13.38 -17.28
C LYS A 259 -35.97 -13.86 -18.62
N SER A 260 -34.65 -14.03 -18.72
CA SER A 260 -34.02 -14.58 -19.92
C SER A 260 -34.44 -16.04 -20.21
N LEU A 261 -34.86 -16.76 -19.16
CA LEU A 261 -35.42 -18.12 -19.23
C LEU A 261 -36.95 -18.14 -19.30
N ASN A 262 -37.60 -16.98 -19.44
CA ASN A 262 -39.06 -16.79 -19.41
C ASN A 262 -39.72 -17.22 -18.09
N LEU A 263 -39.02 -17.07 -16.96
CA LEU A 263 -39.53 -17.40 -15.63
C LEU A 263 -40.11 -16.16 -14.93
N GLY A 264 -41.11 -16.36 -14.08
CA GLY A 264 -41.72 -15.34 -13.23
C GLY A 264 -41.42 -15.55 -11.73
N PRO A 265 -41.94 -14.68 -10.84
CA PRO A 265 -41.72 -14.80 -9.39
C PRO A 265 -42.21 -16.13 -8.80
N ALA A 266 -43.27 -16.71 -9.36
CA ALA A 266 -43.80 -18.01 -8.92
C ALA A 266 -42.85 -19.18 -9.20
N ASP A 267 -41.91 -19.02 -10.13
CA ASP A 267 -40.89 -20.01 -10.46
C ASP A 267 -39.63 -19.88 -9.58
N ILE A 268 -39.58 -18.83 -8.74
CA ILE A 268 -38.52 -18.62 -7.76
C ILE A 268 -38.93 -19.29 -6.46
N LYS A 269 -38.19 -20.33 -6.06
CA LYS A 269 -38.43 -21.07 -4.81
C LYS A 269 -37.27 -20.85 -3.85
N LEU A 270 -37.63 -20.60 -2.59
CA LEU A 270 -36.68 -20.33 -1.52
C LEU A 270 -36.46 -21.61 -0.71
N ASN A 271 -35.28 -22.21 -0.84
CA ASN A 271 -34.86 -23.35 -0.03
C ASN A 271 -33.98 -22.81 1.10
N VAL A 272 -34.62 -22.44 2.22
CA VAL A 272 -33.99 -21.74 3.34
C VAL A 272 -32.73 -22.46 3.82
N GLY A 273 -31.62 -21.71 3.92
CA GLY A 273 -30.32 -22.22 4.36
C GLY A 273 -29.55 -23.01 3.30
N GLU A 274 -30.09 -23.19 2.09
CA GLU A 274 -29.48 -24.07 1.09
C GLU A 274 -29.34 -23.42 -0.30
N SER A 275 -30.42 -22.84 -0.84
CA SER A 275 -30.41 -22.33 -2.21
C SER A 275 -31.59 -21.42 -2.55
N VAL A 276 -31.41 -20.62 -3.60
CA VAL A 276 -32.50 -19.98 -4.34
C VAL A 276 -32.66 -20.74 -5.66
N GLN A 277 -33.84 -21.29 -5.91
CA GLN A 277 -34.13 -22.06 -7.12
C GLN A 277 -34.90 -21.20 -8.12
N ILE A 278 -34.47 -21.18 -9.39
CA ILE A 278 -35.24 -20.59 -10.50
C ILE A 278 -35.53 -21.66 -11.56
N GLY A 279 -36.78 -22.09 -11.64
CA GLY A 279 -37.15 -23.21 -12.50
C GLY A 279 -36.40 -24.50 -12.15
N LYS A 280 -35.42 -24.90 -12.99
CA LYS A 280 -34.56 -26.07 -12.76
C LYS A 280 -33.18 -25.73 -12.17
N LEU A 281 -32.77 -24.47 -12.22
CA LEU A 281 -31.46 -24.03 -11.74
C LEU A 281 -31.50 -23.88 -10.22
N MET A 282 -30.57 -24.53 -9.54
CA MET A 282 -30.45 -24.53 -8.07
C MET A 282 -29.24 -23.70 -7.67
N ILE A 283 -29.44 -22.43 -7.36
CA ILE A 283 -28.35 -21.50 -7.03
C ILE A 283 -28.02 -21.67 -5.56
N LYS A 284 -26.87 -22.28 -5.25
CA LYS A 284 -26.45 -22.51 -3.86
C LYS A 284 -26.08 -21.19 -3.19
N THR A 285 -26.54 -21.03 -1.96
CA THR A 285 -26.33 -19.81 -1.15
C THR A 285 -25.95 -20.18 0.28
N ASP A 286 -25.57 -19.17 1.05
CA ASP A 286 -25.52 -19.28 2.51
C ASP A 286 -26.92 -19.13 3.16
N GLU A 287 -26.95 -19.02 4.48
CA GLU A 287 -28.17 -18.85 5.29
C GLU A 287 -28.88 -17.50 5.08
N SER A 288 -28.22 -16.53 4.42
CA SER A 288 -28.71 -15.19 4.14
C SER A 288 -28.99 -14.96 2.64
N ALA A 289 -29.12 -16.04 1.86
CA ALA A 289 -29.30 -16.02 0.41
C ALA A 289 -28.16 -15.30 -0.35
N LEU A 290 -26.95 -15.29 0.21
CA LEU A 290 -25.75 -14.76 -0.45
C LEU A 290 -25.13 -15.85 -1.33
N MET A 291 -24.83 -15.50 -2.57
CA MET A 291 -24.13 -16.35 -3.53
C MET A 291 -22.70 -15.86 -3.71
N LEU A 292 -21.73 -16.77 -3.86
CA LEU A 292 -20.38 -16.46 -4.32
C LEU A 292 -20.29 -16.68 -5.85
N PRO A 293 -20.48 -15.64 -6.69
CA PRO A 293 -20.35 -15.75 -8.14
C PRO A 293 -18.93 -16.08 -8.61
N GLN A 294 -18.85 -16.71 -9.79
CA GLN A 294 -17.62 -16.74 -10.57
C GLN A 294 -17.43 -15.40 -11.29
N PHE A 295 -16.30 -14.76 -11.02
CA PHE A 295 -15.79 -13.68 -11.87
C PHE A 295 -14.81 -14.24 -12.90
N TYR A 296 -14.91 -13.77 -14.14
CA TYR A 296 -14.17 -14.29 -15.29
C TYR A 296 -13.05 -13.32 -15.65
N LYS A 297 -11.82 -13.80 -15.81
CA LYS A 297 -10.72 -12.95 -16.29
C LYS A 297 -10.85 -12.70 -17.79
N GLY A 298 -10.46 -11.51 -18.21
CA GLY A 298 -10.24 -11.22 -19.63
C GLY A 298 -9.16 -12.13 -20.22
N ARG A 299 -9.22 -12.37 -21.54
CA ARG A 299 -8.27 -13.22 -22.28
C ARG A 299 -7.69 -12.46 -23.46
N ASP A 300 -6.41 -12.64 -23.72
CA ASP A 300 -5.71 -12.05 -24.87
C ASP A 300 -5.91 -10.52 -24.98
N GLY A 301 -5.96 -9.84 -23.83
CA GLY A 301 -6.19 -8.40 -23.75
C GLY A 301 -7.64 -7.96 -24.00
N ARG A 302 -8.59 -8.89 -24.16
CA ARG A 302 -10.02 -8.61 -24.33
C ARG A 302 -10.79 -8.76 -23.01
N PRO A 303 -11.82 -7.92 -22.77
CA PRO A 303 -12.71 -8.09 -21.62
C PRO A 303 -13.48 -9.41 -21.68
N ALA A 304 -13.96 -9.89 -20.53
CA ALA A 304 -14.71 -11.14 -20.43
C ALA A 304 -16.05 -11.11 -21.20
N PHE A 305 -16.63 -9.92 -21.36
CA PHE A 305 -17.88 -9.69 -22.08
C PHE A 305 -17.67 -8.70 -23.22
N ALA A 306 -18.51 -8.77 -24.24
CA ALA A 306 -18.56 -7.74 -25.27
C ALA A 306 -19.14 -6.46 -24.67
N VAL A 307 -18.35 -5.38 -24.70
CA VAL A 307 -18.73 -4.05 -24.24
C VAL A 307 -18.75 -3.11 -25.44
N ASP A 308 -19.91 -2.52 -25.68
CA ASP A 308 -20.12 -1.57 -26.77
C ASP A 308 -20.54 -0.20 -26.22
N SER A 309 -20.09 0.89 -26.85
CA SER A 309 -20.46 2.25 -26.45
C SER A 309 -21.94 2.53 -26.69
N PHE A 310 -22.64 3.14 -25.73
CA PHE A 310 -24.04 3.54 -25.87
C PHE A 310 -24.25 4.40 -27.13
N TYR A 311 -23.37 5.38 -27.35
CA TYR A 311 -23.44 6.26 -28.52
C TYR A 311 -23.26 5.51 -29.85
N ASP A 312 -22.35 4.53 -29.91
CA ASP A 312 -22.13 3.76 -31.13
C ASP A 312 -23.34 2.90 -31.50
N VAL A 313 -24.13 2.45 -30.52
CA VAL A 313 -25.38 1.71 -30.77
C VAL A 313 -26.48 2.64 -31.27
N ILE A 314 -26.78 3.71 -30.54
CA ILE A 314 -27.85 4.66 -30.90
C ILE A 314 -27.61 5.35 -32.25
N SER A 315 -26.35 5.68 -32.58
CA SER A 315 -25.98 6.25 -33.88
C SER A 315 -26.04 5.27 -35.05
N GLY A 316 -26.18 3.96 -34.78
CA GLY A 316 -26.22 2.90 -35.77
C GLY A 316 -24.84 2.44 -36.27
N LYS A 317 -23.74 2.96 -35.71
CA LYS A 317 -22.37 2.48 -36.01
C LYS A 317 -22.21 1.01 -35.63
N ILE A 318 -22.83 0.58 -34.54
CA ILE A 318 -23.00 -0.83 -34.18
C ILE A 318 -24.44 -1.22 -34.49
N PRO A 319 -24.68 -2.14 -35.44
CA PRO A 319 -26.03 -2.56 -35.79
C PRO A 319 -26.75 -3.22 -34.61
N ALA A 320 -27.96 -2.75 -34.30
CA ALA A 320 -28.77 -3.30 -33.20
C ALA A 320 -29.04 -4.81 -33.34
N ALA A 321 -29.01 -5.34 -34.57
CA ALA A 321 -29.12 -6.79 -34.85
C ALA A 321 -28.07 -7.65 -34.12
N LYS A 322 -26.93 -7.06 -33.70
CA LYS A 322 -25.93 -7.72 -32.82
C LYS A 322 -26.53 -8.23 -31.51
N TYR A 323 -27.59 -7.58 -31.02
CA TYR A 323 -28.22 -7.86 -29.74
C TYR A 323 -29.45 -8.78 -29.83
N ALA A 324 -29.78 -9.29 -31.02
CA ALA A 324 -30.87 -10.24 -31.20
C ALA A 324 -30.67 -11.47 -30.30
N ASP A 325 -31.72 -11.86 -29.57
CA ASP A 325 -31.72 -12.98 -28.61
C ASP A 325 -30.67 -12.89 -27.47
N LYS A 326 -30.02 -11.73 -27.31
CA LYS A 326 -29.05 -11.48 -26.24
C LYS A 326 -29.68 -10.87 -25.00
N ILE A 327 -29.06 -11.14 -23.85
CA ILE A 327 -29.27 -10.39 -22.62
C ILE A 327 -28.42 -9.13 -22.72
N VAL A 328 -29.06 -7.97 -22.66
CA VAL A 328 -28.40 -6.67 -22.80
C VAL A 328 -28.40 -5.97 -21.46
N ILE A 329 -27.23 -5.59 -20.97
CA ILE A 329 -27.06 -4.82 -19.73
C ILE A 329 -26.58 -3.43 -20.11
N ILE A 330 -27.36 -2.41 -19.76
CA ILE A 330 -27.07 -1.00 -20.03
C ILE A 330 -26.65 -0.34 -18.72
N GLY A 331 -25.44 0.20 -18.64
CA GLY A 331 -25.01 0.87 -17.42
C GLY A 331 -23.72 1.66 -17.51
N ALA A 332 -23.45 2.45 -16.46
CA ALA A 332 -22.30 3.34 -16.37
C ALA A 332 -20.98 2.59 -16.21
N THR A 333 -20.04 2.87 -17.11
CA THR A 333 -18.65 2.39 -17.07
C THR A 333 -17.65 3.54 -17.01
N ALA A 334 -18.06 4.75 -17.41
CA ALA A 334 -17.28 5.99 -17.34
C ALA A 334 -16.79 6.30 -15.91
N ALA A 335 -15.57 6.82 -15.81
CA ALA A 335 -14.99 7.22 -14.54
C ALA A 335 -15.78 8.38 -13.92
N GLY A 336 -16.14 8.26 -12.64
CA GLY A 336 -16.90 9.29 -11.91
C GLY A 336 -18.42 9.29 -12.16
N VAL A 337 -18.93 8.41 -13.02
CA VAL A 337 -20.39 8.25 -13.24
C VAL A 337 -20.96 7.08 -12.43
N GLY A 338 -20.23 5.96 -12.38
CA GLY A 338 -20.58 4.78 -11.59
C GLY A 338 -19.50 4.43 -10.57
N THR A 339 -19.89 3.83 -9.45
CA THR A 339 -18.94 3.27 -8.49
C THR A 339 -18.31 2.01 -9.09
N GLN A 340 -16.99 1.99 -9.20
CA GLN A 340 -16.24 0.80 -9.59
C GLN A 340 -15.89 -0.01 -8.34
N PHE A 341 -15.98 -1.32 -8.45
CA PHE A 341 -15.71 -2.23 -7.34
C PHE A 341 -14.54 -3.15 -7.69
N PRO A 342 -13.57 -3.32 -6.77
CA PRO A 342 -12.64 -4.43 -6.87
C PRO A 342 -13.42 -5.75 -6.81
N THR A 343 -13.03 -6.70 -7.66
CA THR A 343 -13.60 -8.05 -7.70
C THR A 343 -12.46 -9.05 -7.91
N PRO A 344 -12.69 -10.36 -7.72
CA PRO A 344 -11.68 -11.37 -8.04
C PRO A 344 -11.12 -11.26 -9.47
N ALA A 345 -11.93 -10.80 -10.45
CA ALA A 345 -11.48 -10.64 -11.84
C ALA A 345 -10.61 -9.40 -12.08
N GLY A 346 -10.67 -8.37 -11.22
CA GLY A 346 -9.89 -7.15 -11.39
C GLY A 346 -10.33 -5.99 -10.49
N PRO A 347 -9.50 -4.93 -10.37
CA PRO A 347 -9.65 -3.89 -9.35
C PRO A 347 -10.73 -2.81 -9.64
N GLY A 348 -11.56 -2.92 -10.68
CA GLY A 348 -12.45 -1.82 -11.07
C GLY A 348 -13.58 -2.18 -12.02
N LEU A 349 -14.35 -3.24 -11.72
CA LEU A 349 -15.54 -3.55 -12.51
C LEU A 349 -16.66 -2.55 -12.21
N SER A 350 -17.34 -2.10 -13.26
CA SER A 350 -18.56 -1.30 -13.17
C SER A 350 -19.75 -2.15 -12.67
N PRO A 351 -20.85 -1.53 -12.18
CA PRO A 351 -22.05 -2.28 -11.81
C PRO A 351 -22.62 -3.12 -12.97
N ALA A 352 -22.52 -2.61 -14.20
CA ALA A 352 -22.99 -3.31 -15.40
C ALA A 352 -22.16 -4.57 -15.69
N GLU A 353 -20.83 -4.47 -15.58
CA GLU A 353 -19.95 -5.63 -15.73
C GLU A 353 -20.15 -6.62 -14.60
N THR A 354 -20.29 -6.16 -13.35
CA THR A 354 -20.59 -7.03 -12.20
C THR A 354 -21.89 -7.81 -12.41
N ILE A 355 -22.97 -7.17 -12.86
CA ILE A 355 -24.22 -7.87 -13.22
C ILE A 355 -23.97 -8.88 -14.34
N ALA A 356 -23.16 -8.57 -15.34
CA ALA A 356 -22.84 -9.51 -16.43
C ALA A 356 -22.11 -10.76 -15.91
N HIS A 357 -21.10 -10.58 -15.06
CA HIS A 357 -20.38 -11.67 -14.39
C HIS A 357 -21.33 -12.56 -13.58
N ILE A 358 -22.16 -11.96 -12.73
CA ILE A 358 -23.06 -12.67 -11.82
C ILE A 358 -24.17 -13.37 -12.60
N THR A 359 -24.78 -12.69 -13.57
CA THR A 359 -25.82 -13.29 -14.45
C THR A 359 -25.24 -14.47 -15.22
N SER A 360 -24.03 -14.33 -15.77
CA SER A 360 -23.35 -15.43 -16.46
C SER A 360 -23.05 -16.59 -15.52
N SER A 361 -22.65 -16.29 -14.28
CA SER A 361 -22.39 -17.26 -13.22
C SER A 361 -23.65 -18.04 -12.85
N ILE A 362 -24.80 -17.38 -12.70
CA ILE A 362 -26.10 -18.02 -12.45
C ILE A 362 -26.51 -18.92 -13.62
N LEU A 363 -26.49 -18.39 -14.86
CA LEU A 363 -26.96 -19.13 -16.04
C LEU A 363 -26.10 -20.35 -16.40
N SER A 364 -24.82 -20.32 -16.01
CA SER A 364 -23.86 -21.39 -16.30
C SER A 364 -23.58 -22.29 -15.08
N GLU A 365 -24.27 -22.05 -13.95
CA GLU A 365 -24.03 -22.74 -12.68
C GLU A 365 -22.56 -22.66 -12.20
N HIS A 366 -21.88 -21.57 -12.55
CA HIS A 366 -20.51 -21.28 -12.13
C HIS A 366 -20.51 -20.44 -10.87
N PHE A 367 -20.93 -21.00 -9.73
CA PHE A 367 -20.84 -20.32 -8.43
C PHE A 367 -20.08 -21.19 -7.44
N ILE A 368 -19.51 -20.56 -6.42
CA ILE A 368 -18.70 -21.21 -5.40
C ILE A 368 -19.57 -21.48 -4.18
N VAL A 369 -19.43 -22.66 -3.61
CA VAL A 369 -20.17 -23.11 -2.44
C VAL A 369 -19.23 -23.16 -1.25
N GLN A 370 -19.60 -22.48 -0.17
CA GLN A 370 -19.00 -22.71 1.14
C GLN A 370 -19.91 -23.66 1.91
N PRO A 371 -19.62 -24.97 1.96
CA PRO A 371 -20.52 -25.92 2.60
C PRO A 371 -20.58 -25.68 4.11
N GLY A 372 -21.77 -25.78 4.71
CA GLY A 372 -21.94 -25.61 6.17
C GLY A 372 -21.08 -26.58 7.00
N TRP A 373 -20.89 -27.82 6.53
CA TRP A 373 -19.99 -28.78 7.17
C TRP A 373 -18.50 -28.40 7.07
N GLY A 374 -18.14 -27.49 6.15
CA GLY A 374 -16.77 -27.04 5.93
C GLY A 374 -16.18 -26.33 7.15
N VAL A 375 -17.02 -25.71 7.98
CA VAL A 375 -16.62 -25.11 9.26
C VAL A 375 -16.03 -26.17 10.19
N TRP A 376 -16.68 -27.34 10.29
CA TRP A 376 -16.22 -28.44 11.14
C TRP A 376 -14.95 -29.10 10.61
N VAL A 377 -14.81 -29.21 9.29
CA VAL A 377 -13.57 -29.71 8.67
C VAL A 377 -12.42 -28.75 8.94
N THR A 378 -12.64 -27.45 8.77
CA THR A 378 -11.65 -26.41 9.06
C THR A 378 -11.22 -26.45 10.52
N LEU A 379 -12.17 -26.57 11.46
CA LEU A 379 -11.89 -26.71 12.88
C LEU A 379 -11.10 -27.99 13.18
N GLY A 380 -11.46 -29.12 12.56
CA GLY A 380 -10.73 -30.38 12.71
C GLY A 380 -9.27 -30.27 12.25
N VAL A 381 -9.04 -29.65 11.10
CA VAL A 381 -7.69 -29.36 10.57
C VAL A 381 -6.92 -28.43 11.50
N LEU A 382 -7.56 -27.37 12.02
CA LEU A 382 -6.97 -26.45 12.99
C LEU A 382 -6.52 -27.17 14.27
N LEU A 383 -7.34 -28.07 14.79
CA LEU A 383 -7.01 -28.88 15.97
C LEU A 383 -5.86 -29.85 15.68
N LEU A 384 -5.79 -30.43 14.49
CA LEU A 384 -4.66 -31.28 14.08
C LEU A 384 -3.36 -30.48 13.97
N VAL A 385 -3.40 -29.28 13.40
CA VAL A 385 -2.25 -28.35 13.36
C VAL A 385 -1.81 -27.97 14.77
N ALA A 386 -2.75 -27.60 15.64
CA ALA A 386 -2.45 -27.27 17.03
C ALA A 386 -1.84 -28.48 17.78
N GLY A 387 -2.40 -29.67 17.61
CA GLY A 387 -1.87 -30.91 18.18
C GLY A 387 -0.45 -31.23 17.69
N TYR A 388 -0.19 -31.03 16.39
CA TYR A 388 1.15 -31.14 15.84
C TYR A 388 2.12 -30.14 16.48
N LEU A 389 1.76 -28.85 16.58
CA LEU A 389 2.62 -27.83 17.18
C LEU A 389 2.91 -28.08 18.67
N ILE A 390 1.90 -28.52 19.42
CA ILE A 390 2.00 -28.72 20.87
C ILE A 390 2.74 -30.02 21.23
N ALA A 391 2.45 -31.13 20.52
CA ALA A 391 2.92 -32.46 20.90
C ALA A 391 3.88 -33.10 19.89
N GLY A 392 3.70 -32.83 18.60
CA GLY A 392 4.49 -33.43 17.52
C GLY A 392 5.83 -32.72 17.31
N LEU A 393 5.79 -31.41 17.05
CA LEU A 393 6.94 -30.58 16.70
C LEU A 393 8.07 -30.66 17.75
N PRO A 394 7.82 -30.60 19.07
CA PRO A 394 8.88 -30.67 20.07
C PRO A 394 9.64 -32.01 20.09
N ARG A 395 9.03 -33.08 19.58
CA ARG A 395 9.63 -34.43 19.56
C ARG A 395 10.49 -34.69 18.32
N LEU A 396 10.49 -33.78 17.36
CA LEU A 396 11.24 -33.92 16.11
C LEU A 396 12.60 -33.20 16.19
N SER A 397 13.58 -33.72 15.43
CA SER A 397 14.81 -32.98 15.14
C SER A 397 14.49 -31.80 14.22
N ALA A 398 15.28 -30.72 14.28
CA ALA A 398 15.02 -29.50 13.52
C ALA A 398 14.80 -29.74 12.02
N GLY A 399 15.64 -30.57 11.38
CA GLY A 399 15.49 -30.92 9.96
C GLY A 399 14.19 -31.68 9.65
N LYS A 400 13.84 -32.70 10.46
CA LYS A 400 12.58 -33.44 10.28
C LYS A 400 11.36 -32.55 10.52
N ALA A 401 11.42 -31.70 11.53
CA ALA A 401 10.39 -30.73 11.86
C ALA A 401 10.13 -29.75 10.71
N ALA A 402 11.19 -29.21 10.09
CA ALA A 402 11.07 -28.30 8.96
C ALA A 402 10.41 -28.99 7.74
N ILE A 403 10.84 -30.20 7.39
CA ILE A 403 10.27 -30.96 6.26
C ILE A 403 8.79 -31.28 6.47
N VAL A 404 8.42 -31.79 7.66
CA VAL A 404 7.02 -32.13 7.96
C VAL A 404 6.14 -30.89 7.96
N THR A 405 6.61 -29.79 8.55
CA THR A 405 5.88 -28.51 8.55
C THR A 405 5.67 -27.99 7.12
N LEU A 406 6.71 -28.00 6.28
CA LEU A 406 6.61 -27.54 4.89
C LEU A 406 5.62 -28.38 4.10
N LEU A 407 5.68 -29.71 4.25
CA LEU A 407 4.76 -30.62 3.57
C LEU A 407 3.31 -30.36 3.99
N LEU A 408 3.04 -30.26 5.29
CA LEU A 408 1.69 -29.96 5.79
C LEU A 408 1.18 -28.60 5.28
N PHE A 409 2.03 -27.58 5.29
CA PHE A 409 1.70 -26.24 4.78
C PHE A 409 1.31 -26.29 3.29
N VAL A 410 2.11 -26.95 2.46
CA VAL A 410 1.84 -27.09 1.02
C VAL A 410 0.56 -27.88 0.80
N VAL A 411 0.36 -28.99 1.52
CA VAL A 411 -0.86 -29.81 1.39
C VAL A 411 -2.11 -29.00 1.69
N LEU A 412 -2.12 -28.21 2.77
CA LEU A 412 -3.29 -27.39 3.13
C LEU A 412 -3.67 -26.43 2.01
N LEU A 413 -2.70 -25.68 1.48
CA LEU A 413 -2.94 -24.72 0.41
C LEU A 413 -3.33 -25.41 -0.91
N VAL A 414 -2.62 -26.48 -1.31
CA VAL A 414 -2.93 -27.21 -2.55
C VAL A 414 -4.32 -27.84 -2.51
N VAL A 415 -4.75 -28.38 -1.36
CA VAL A 415 -6.09 -28.94 -1.20
C VAL A 415 -7.15 -27.85 -1.34
N GLU A 416 -6.97 -26.71 -0.66
CA GLU A 416 -7.88 -25.58 -0.79
C GLU A 416 -7.95 -25.06 -2.24
N PHE A 417 -6.80 -24.84 -2.89
CA PHE A 417 -6.72 -24.41 -4.29
C PHE A 417 -7.46 -25.37 -5.20
N SER A 418 -7.26 -26.68 -5.03
CA SER A 418 -7.88 -27.71 -5.87
C SER A 418 -9.40 -27.70 -5.68
N LEU A 419 -9.88 -27.73 -4.43
CA LEU A 419 -11.31 -27.69 -4.13
C LEU A 419 -11.98 -26.42 -4.68
N LEU A 420 -11.32 -25.27 -4.58
CA LEU A 420 -11.87 -24.01 -5.06
C LEU A 420 -11.86 -23.92 -6.60
N SER A 421 -10.73 -24.22 -7.23
CA SER A 421 -10.53 -24.03 -8.68
C SER A 421 -11.22 -25.09 -9.55
N THR A 422 -11.35 -26.33 -9.07
CA THR A 422 -11.96 -27.44 -9.82
C THR A 422 -13.36 -27.78 -9.34
N ALA A 423 -13.58 -27.87 -8.02
CA ALA A 423 -14.86 -28.30 -7.44
C ALA A 423 -15.74 -27.12 -7.00
N ALA A 424 -15.30 -25.87 -7.19
CA ALA A 424 -15.99 -24.67 -6.71
C ALA A 424 -16.46 -24.77 -5.25
N THR A 425 -15.64 -25.39 -4.42
CA THR A 425 -15.90 -25.59 -2.99
C THR A 425 -14.86 -24.82 -2.20
N TRP A 426 -15.30 -23.93 -1.32
CA TRP A 426 -14.40 -23.13 -0.49
C TRP A 426 -14.30 -23.70 0.92
N LEU A 427 -13.13 -24.25 1.26
CA LEU A 427 -12.76 -24.63 2.63
C LEU A 427 -11.59 -23.76 3.07
N LYS A 428 -11.71 -23.11 4.23
CA LYS A 428 -10.80 -22.04 4.64
C LYS A 428 -9.56 -22.58 5.35
N PHE A 429 -8.53 -22.97 4.61
CA PHE A 429 -7.32 -23.58 5.17
C PHE A 429 -6.12 -22.63 5.28
N VAL A 430 -6.22 -21.39 4.80
CA VAL A 430 -5.16 -20.38 4.94
C VAL A 430 -4.89 -20.08 6.42
N PHE A 431 -5.92 -19.98 7.26
CA PHE A 431 -5.72 -19.74 8.69
C PHE A 431 -4.99 -20.90 9.41
N PRO A 432 -5.42 -22.18 9.29
CA PRO A 432 -4.63 -23.31 9.78
C PRO A 432 -3.19 -23.35 9.23
N ALA A 433 -2.98 -23.02 7.95
CA ALA A 433 -1.65 -22.98 7.34
C ALA A 433 -0.77 -21.87 7.94
N ALA A 434 -1.34 -20.69 8.21
CA ALA A 434 -0.63 -19.59 8.85
C ALA A 434 -0.28 -19.91 10.31
N LEU A 435 -1.21 -20.51 11.07
CA LEU A 435 -0.94 -21.00 12.43
C LEU A 435 0.23 -21.98 12.45
N LEU A 436 0.27 -22.91 11.49
CA LEU A 436 1.34 -23.90 11.35
C LEU A 436 2.72 -23.23 11.19
N VAL A 437 2.82 -22.23 10.30
CA VAL A 437 4.09 -21.52 10.05
C VAL A 437 4.49 -20.66 11.25
N ILE A 438 3.59 -19.83 11.77
CA ILE A 438 3.88 -18.96 12.94
C ILE A 438 4.27 -19.81 14.16
N GLY A 439 3.54 -20.90 14.40
CA GLY A 439 3.81 -21.85 15.47
C GLY A 439 5.18 -22.50 15.35
N HIS A 440 5.55 -22.91 14.13
CA HIS A 440 6.88 -23.46 13.86
C HIS A 440 7.98 -22.46 14.17
N LEU A 441 7.91 -21.24 13.61
CA LEU A 441 8.91 -20.19 13.82
C LEU A 441 9.07 -19.83 15.30
N ALA A 442 7.98 -19.68 16.03
CA ALA A 442 8.02 -19.31 17.45
C ALA A 442 8.72 -20.40 18.30
N LEU A 443 8.38 -21.66 18.07
CA LEU A 443 8.94 -22.79 18.82
C LEU A 443 10.42 -23.06 18.46
N THR A 444 10.80 -22.92 17.18
CA THR A 444 12.20 -23.07 16.77
C THR A 444 13.06 -21.93 17.31
N THR A 445 12.56 -20.70 17.30
CA THR A 445 13.27 -19.53 17.86
C THR A 445 13.51 -19.69 19.36
N LYS A 446 12.50 -20.13 20.12
CA LYS A 446 12.67 -20.46 21.54
C LYS A 446 13.79 -21.50 21.75
N ARG A 447 13.76 -22.58 20.97
CA ARG A 447 14.74 -23.67 21.09
C ARG A 447 16.15 -23.18 20.81
N PHE A 448 16.32 -22.33 19.80
CA PHE A 448 17.60 -21.69 19.48
C PHE A 448 18.11 -20.82 20.65
N LEU A 449 17.29 -19.88 21.13
CA LEU A 449 17.65 -18.98 22.23
C LEU A 449 17.97 -19.72 23.54
N MET A 450 17.22 -20.79 23.87
CA MET A 450 17.50 -21.61 25.04
C MET A 450 18.81 -22.40 24.90
N THR A 451 19.17 -22.82 23.69
CA THR A 451 20.42 -23.55 23.43
C THR A 451 21.62 -22.62 23.57
N GLU A 452 21.55 -21.38 23.08
CA GLU A 452 22.60 -20.37 23.29
C GLU A 452 22.76 -19.99 24.77
N ALA A 453 21.66 -19.79 25.49
CA ALA A 453 21.71 -19.50 26.92
C ALA A 453 22.34 -20.64 27.74
N GLY A 454 22.13 -21.90 27.32
CA GLY A 454 22.78 -23.06 27.92
C GLY A 454 24.29 -23.11 27.63
N LYS A 455 24.69 -22.72 26.41
CA LYS A 455 26.10 -22.66 26.00
C LYS A 455 26.87 -21.59 26.78
N LEU A 456 26.30 -20.40 26.96
CA LEU A 456 26.90 -19.32 27.75
C LEU A 456 27.20 -19.74 29.20
N LYS A 457 26.27 -20.46 29.83
CA LYS A 457 26.47 -20.96 31.19
C LYS A 457 27.55 -22.04 31.27
N SER A 458 27.63 -22.93 30.27
CA SER A 458 28.69 -23.93 30.18
C SER A 458 30.08 -23.30 29.96
N ASP A 459 30.13 -22.22 29.19
CA ASP A 459 31.37 -21.48 28.93
C ASP A 459 31.88 -20.77 30.21
N GLU A 460 30.96 -20.27 31.05
CA GLU A 460 31.27 -19.68 32.37
C GLU A 460 31.79 -20.71 33.39
N GLU A 461 31.17 -21.90 33.50
CA GLU A 461 31.66 -22.98 34.38
C GLU A 461 33.05 -23.52 33.94
N SER A 462 33.31 -23.56 32.62
CA SER A 462 34.61 -23.92 32.05
C SER A 462 35.70 -22.89 32.37
N ALA A 463 35.35 -21.61 32.37
CA ALA A 463 36.23 -20.51 32.73
C ALA A 463 36.71 -20.58 34.20
N GLU A 464 35.80 -20.81 35.14
CA GLU A 464 36.14 -20.95 36.56
C GLU A 464 37.06 -22.16 36.81
N THR A 465 36.80 -23.28 36.14
CA THR A 465 37.60 -24.50 36.24
C THR A 465 39.06 -24.26 35.80
N ASN A 466 39.27 -23.57 34.66
CA ASN A 466 40.62 -23.24 34.20
C ASN A 466 41.35 -22.28 35.14
N ARG A 467 40.62 -21.35 35.78
CA ARG A 467 41.19 -20.42 36.76
C ARG A 467 41.67 -21.13 38.02
N MET A 468 40.89 -22.06 38.56
CA MET A 468 41.28 -22.86 39.73
C MET A 468 42.48 -23.75 39.43
N MET A 469 42.54 -24.34 38.23
CA MET A 469 43.67 -25.14 37.79
C MET A 469 44.95 -24.30 37.66
N GLY A 470 44.85 -23.08 37.13
CA GLY A 470 45.98 -22.15 37.04
C GLY A 470 46.55 -21.76 38.41
N LEU A 471 45.69 -21.48 39.39
CA LEU A 471 46.10 -21.17 40.77
C LEU A 471 46.81 -22.35 41.44
N ALA A 472 46.29 -23.57 41.27
CA ALA A 472 46.91 -24.78 41.83
C ALA A 472 48.33 -25.01 41.27
N LEU A 473 48.50 -24.85 39.95
CA LEU A 473 49.80 -24.99 39.27
C LEU A 473 50.79 -23.90 39.68
N GLN A 474 50.31 -22.67 39.88
CA GLN A 474 51.13 -21.57 40.40
C GLN A 474 51.64 -21.87 41.81
N GLY A 475 50.78 -22.39 42.70
CA GLY A 475 51.17 -22.82 44.05
C GLY A 475 52.21 -23.94 44.08
N GLN A 476 52.23 -24.80 43.07
CA GLN A 476 53.24 -25.86 42.88
C GLN A 476 54.54 -25.35 42.22
N GLY A 477 54.61 -24.06 41.88
CA GLY A 477 55.77 -23.45 41.23
C GLY A 477 55.90 -23.74 39.73
N GLN A 478 54.88 -24.35 39.11
CA GLN A 478 54.79 -24.66 37.68
C GLN A 478 54.19 -23.48 36.90
N LEU A 479 54.94 -22.38 36.88
CA LEU A 479 54.44 -21.06 36.46
C LEU A 479 54.03 -20.99 34.97
N ASP A 480 54.72 -21.71 34.08
CA ASP A 480 54.39 -21.72 32.64
C ASP A 480 53.02 -22.35 32.37
N MET A 481 52.73 -23.50 32.99
CA MET A 481 51.44 -24.18 32.84
C MET A 481 50.32 -23.39 33.53
N ALA A 482 50.63 -22.67 34.62
CA ALA A 482 49.69 -21.74 35.24
C ALA A 482 49.31 -20.60 34.29
N PHE A 483 50.29 -20.02 33.59
CA PHE A 483 50.04 -19.00 32.57
C PHE A 483 49.15 -19.53 31.44
N ASP A 484 49.43 -20.73 30.93
CA ASP A 484 48.62 -21.38 29.88
C ASP A 484 47.16 -21.58 30.29
N ARG A 485 46.91 -21.91 31.56
CA ARG A 485 45.55 -22.07 32.09
C ARG A 485 44.85 -20.73 32.28
N PHE A 486 45.54 -19.72 32.81
CA PHE A 486 44.97 -18.38 32.95
C PHE A 486 44.63 -17.73 31.60
N ARG A 487 45.39 -18.00 30.53
CA ARG A 487 45.08 -17.53 29.17
C ARG A 487 43.76 -18.07 28.60
N ARG A 488 43.19 -19.13 29.18
CA ARG A 488 41.90 -19.73 28.76
C ARG A 488 40.71 -19.24 29.59
N VAL A 489 40.94 -18.34 30.54
CA VAL A 489 39.90 -17.76 31.38
C VAL A 489 39.52 -16.39 30.80
N PRO A 490 38.22 -16.07 30.65
CA PRO A 490 37.76 -14.73 30.31
C PRO A 490 38.31 -13.70 31.30
N PHE A 491 38.74 -12.56 30.78
CA PHE A 491 39.38 -11.53 31.59
C PHE A 491 38.40 -10.94 32.62
N THR A 492 38.79 -11.06 33.88
CA THR A 492 38.12 -10.47 35.04
C THR A 492 39.17 -9.77 35.91
N ASP A 493 38.80 -8.78 36.71
CA ASP A 493 39.74 -8.11 37.63
C ASP A 493 40.44 -9.10 38.55
N ALA A 494 39.72 -10.15 38.93
CA ALA A 494 40.24 -11.20 39.78
C ALA A 494 41.22 -12.15 39.04
N LEU A 495 41.11 -12.31 37.71
CA LEU A 495 42.14 -12.95 36.88
C LEU A 495 43.36 -12.05 36.73
N MET A 496 43.17 -10.74 36.55
CA MET A 496 44.26 -9.76 36.45
C MET A 496 45.14 -9.76 37.70
N ASP A 497 44.52 -9.89 38.88
CA ASP A 497 45.25 -10.04 40.13
C ASP A 497 46.04 -11.35 40.21
N ASN A 498 45.44 -12.47 39.78
CA ASN A 498 46.14 -13.76 39.70
C ASN A 498 47.35 -13.71 38.76
N MET A 499 47.19 -13.08 37.59
CA MET A 499 48.26 -12.93 36.60
C MET A 499 49.36 -11.96 37.05
N ASN A 500 49.01 -10.88 37.76
CA ASN A 500 49.99 -10.00 38.38
C ASN A 500 50.86 -10.76 39.40
N ASN A 501 50.25 -11.60 40.23
CA ASN A 501 50.98 -12.44 41.18
C ASN A 501 51.87 -13.46 40.46
N LEU A 502 51.39 -14.03 39.36
CA LEU A 502 52.16 -14.96 38.54
C LEU A 502 53.39 -14.28 37.89
N ALA A 503 53.25 -13.04 37.40
CA ALA A 503 54.36 -12.27 36.86
C ALA A 503 55.41 -11.95 37.94
N LEU A 504 54.98 -11.61 39.15
CA LEU A 504 55.88 -11.42 40.29
C LEU A 504 56.60 -12.73 40.68
N ASP A 505 55.95 -13.88 40.57
CA ASP A 505 56.59 -15.19 40.77
C ASP A 505 57.70 -15.45 39.74
N PHE A 506 57.50 -15.07 38.48
CA PHE A 506 58.54 -15.14 37.45
C PHE A 506 59.71 -14.19 37.73
N GLU A 507 59.44 -12.96 38.20
CA GLU A 507 60.48 -12.01 38.61
C GLU A 507 61.32 -12.54 39.78
N ARG A 508 60.69 -13.14 40.80
CA ARG A 508 61.39 -13.76 41.95
C ARG A 508 62.37 -14.84 41.51
N LYS A 509 62.04 -15.59 40.46
CA LYS A 509 62.91 -16.62 39.87
C LYS A 509 63.91 -16.08 38.84
N ARG A 510 64.03 -14.75 38.69
CA ARG A 510 64.87 -14.05 37.69
C ARG A 510 64.54 -14.40 36.24
N GLN A 511 63.30 -14.83 35.96
CA GLN A 511 62.79 -15.13 34.62
C GLN A 511 62.08 -13.90 34.02
N PHE A 512 62.83 -12.81 33.83
CA PHE A 512 62.28 -11.50 33.46
C PHE A 512 61.63 -11.47 32.07
N ASN A 513 62.13 -12.27 31.13
CA ASN A 513 61.54 -12.50 29.82
C ASN A 513 60.14 -13.14 29.91
N LYS A 514 59.92 -14.08 30.84
CA LYS A 514 58.60 -14.68 31.06
C LYS A 514 57.66 -13.75 31.82
N ALA A 515 58.18 -13.03 32.82
CA ALA A 515 57.41 -11.98 33.51
C ALA A 515 56.92 -10.89 32.54
N GLN A 516 57.79 -10.46 31.60
CA GLN A 516 57.42 -9.54 30.53
C GLN A 516 56.26 -10.08 29.70
N ALA A 517 56.32 -11.35 29.25
CA ALA A 517 55.25 -11.96 28.46
C ALA A 517 53.89 -11.99 29.20
N VAL A 518 53.89 -12.24 30.52
CA VAL A 518 52.67 -12.17 31.33
C VAL A 518 52.14 -10.73 31.42
N TYR A 519 53.00 -9.74 31.65
CA TYR A 519 52.59 -8.34 31.70
C TYR A 519 52.13 -7.78 30.34
N GLU A 520 52.75 -8.20 29.23
CA GLU A 520 52.31 -7.84 27.87
C GLU A 520 50.91 -8.39 27.60
N TYR A 521 50.67 -9.67 27.96
CA TYR A 521 49.35 -10.28 27.83
C TYR A 521 48.30 -9.61 28.73
N MET A 522 48.68 -9.12 29.91
CA MET A 522 47.78 -8.31 30.74
C MET A 522 47.52 -6.92 30.12
N ALA A 523 48.53 -6.33 29.48
CA ALA A 523 48.48 -4.99 28.89
C ALA A 523 47.68 -4.93 27.58
N THR A 524 47.49 -6.06 26.88
CA THR A 524 46.54 -6.12 25.75
C THR A 524 45.11 -5.86 26.19
N TYR A 525 44.78 -6.12 27.47
CA TYR A 525 43.42 -6.00 27.98
C TYR A 525 43.19 -4.71 28.78
N ASN A 526 44.00 -4.45 29.81
CA ASN A 526 43.88 -3.22 30.60
C ASN A 526 45.27 -2.66 30.98
N LYS A 527 45.70 -1.66 30.21
CA LYS A 527 47.00 -0.99 30.38
C LYS A 527 47.13 -0.22 31.70
N ASN A 528 46.01 0.14 32.34
CA ASN A 528 45.99 1.01 33.52
C ASN A 528 45.80 0.24 34.84
N HIS A 529 45.88 -1.08 34.83
CA HIS A 529 45.67 -1.90 36.03
C HIS A 529 46.92 -1.91 36.96
N LYS A 530 46.80 -1.42 38.21
CA LYS A 530 47.80 -1.55 39.30
C LYS A 530 49.27 -1.40 38.86
N ASP A 531 49.60 -0.25 38.27
CA ASP A 531 50.95 0.14 37.81
C ASP A 531 51.60 -0.78 36.76
N LEU A 532 50.77 -1.49 35.97
CA LEU A 532 51.22 -2.47 34.98
C LEU A 532 52.22 -1.89 33.98
N GLN A 533 52.06 -0.66 33.50
CA GLN A 533 53.03 -0.04 32.58
C GLN A 533 54.42 0.12 33.20
N SER A 534 54.49 0.52 34.48
CA SER A 534 55.75 0.68 35.20
C SER A 534 56.44 -0.68 35.39
N LYS A 535 55.66 -1.71 35.74
CA LYS A 535 56.16 -3.10 35.89
C LYS A 535 56.62 -3.70 34.57
N LEU A 536 55.87 -3.49 33.48
CA LEU A 536 56.22 -3.96 32.14
C LEU A 536 57.52 -3.31 31.65
N ASN A 537 57.65 -1.99 31.77
CA ASN A 537 58.88 -1.28 31.39
C ASN A 537 60.08 -1.76 32.20
N ARG A 538 59.89 -2.04 33.50
CA ARG A 538 60.95 -2.62 34.36
C ARG A 538 61.35 -4.02 33.92
N ALA A 539 60.38 -4.90 33.66
CA ALA A 539 60.64 -6.26 33.20
C ALA A 539 61.36 -6.28 31.84
N LYS A 540 61.00 -5.36 30.93
CA LYS A 540 61.62 -5.17 29.62
C LYS A 540 63.09 -4.70 29.72
N ASN A 541 63.38 -3.70 30.54
CA ASN A 541 64.76 -3.24 30.75
C ASN A 541 65.64 -4.33 31.38
N LEU A 542 65.07 -5.11 32.31
CA LEU A 542 65.77 -6.23 32.96
C LEU A 542 65.98 -7.43 32.03
N SER A 543 65.07 -7.69 31.08
CA SER A 543 65.22 -8.75 30.08
C SER A 543 66.27 -8.39 29.03
N GLU A 544 66.32 -7.14 28.58
CA GLU A 544 67.30 -6.63 27.60
C GLU A 544 68.73 -6.61 28.17
N THR A 545 68.90 -6.31 29.47
CA THR A 545 70.22 -6.27 30.12
C THR A 545 70.89 -7.64 30.23
N VAL A 546 70.12 -8.73 30.30
CA VAL A 546 70.66 -10.11 30.40
C VAL A 546 71.20 -10.62 29.06
N ILE A 547 70.87 -9.97 27.94
CA ILE A 547 71.24 -10.41 26.57
C ILE A 547 72.58 -9.80 26.10
N LEU A 548 73.08 -8.74 26.74
CA LEU A 548 74.25 -7.96 26.28
C LEU A 548 75.64 -8.44 26.79
N GLY A 549 75.74 -9.65 27.35
CA GLY A 549 77.01 -10.22 27.82
C GLY A 549 77.52 -11.41 26.98
N GLY A 550 78.35 -11.15 25.95
CA GLY A 550 79.12 -12.16 25.22
C GLY A 550 79.47 -11.74 23.78
N GLY A 551 80.76 -11.55 23.47
CA GLY A 551 81.24 -10.89 22.23
C GLY A 551 81.63 -11.81 21.05
N GLY A 552 81.77 -11.19 19.85
CA GLY A 552 82.50 -11.73 18.69
C GLY A 552 82.02 -11.33 17.27
N SER A 553 82.66 -10.32 16.66
CA SER A 553 83.05 -10.11 15.23
C SER A 553 82.08 -10.29 14.02
N HIS A 554 81.66 -9.14 13.44
CA HIS A 554 81.43 -8.68 12.03
C HIS A 554 81.16 -9.64 10.83
N PRO A 555 80.67 -9.13 9.65
CA PRO A 555 79.65 -8.11 9.37
C PRO A 555 78.70 -8.51 8.20
N GLY A 556 77.50 -7.91 8.12
CA GLY A 556 76.70 -7.85 6.88
C GLY A 556 75.27 -8.40 7.01
N GLY A 557 74.29 -7.56 6.69
CA GLY A 557 72.89 -7.95 6.57
C GLY A 557 71.91 -6.93 7.15
N THR A 558 71.75 -5.80 6.45
CA THR A 558 70.46 -5.15 6.14
C THR A 558 69.26 -5.50 7.04
N MET A 559 68.83 -4.57 7.89
CA MET A 559 67.67 -3.66 7.69
C MET A 559 67.15 -3.21 9.06
N LEU A 560 67.33 -1.94 9.35
CA LEU A 560 66.54 -1.21 10.34
C LEU A 560 65.11 -1.04 9.80
N LEU A 561 64.12 -1.39 10.62
CA LEU A 561 62.75 -0.86 10.77
C LEU A 561 62.06 -1.79 11.79
N ASP A 562 62.16 -1.53 13.09
CA ASP A 562 61.36 -0.60 13.90
C ASP A 562 59.83 -0.73 13.71
N GLY A 563 59.14 -0.88 14.84
CA GLY A 563 57.71 -0.62 14.96
C GLY A 563 56.80 -1.84 15.12
N GLY A 564 56.76 -2.40 16.34
CA GLY A 564 55.69 -3.30 16.76
C GLY A 564 54.32 -2.62 16.63
N ALA A 565 53.52 -3.08 15.66
CA ALA A 565 52.13 -2.70 15.52
C ALA A 565 51.30 -3.99 15.61
N VAL A 566 50.33 -4.01 16.53
CA VAL A 566 49.18 -4.89 16.38
C VAL A 566 48.57 -4.54 15.02
N GLU A 567 48.63 -5.46 14.06
CA GLU A 567 48.00 -5.26 12.75
C GLU A 567 46.51 -5.02 12.98
N LYS A 568 46.09 -3.76 12.86
CA LYS A 568 44.67 -3.43 12.79
C LYS A 568 44.13 -4.00 11.47
N PRO A 569 42.90 -4.55 11.46
CA PRO A 569 42.32 -5.16 10.28
C PRO A 569 42.32 -4.17 9.10
N MET A 570 42.63 -4.67 7.91
CA MET A 570 42.67 -3.90 6.67
C MET A 570 41.41 -4.19 5.85
N LEU A 571 40.91 -3.16 5.14
CA LEU A 571 39.89 -3.27 4.10
C LEU A 571 40.40 -2.51 2.87
N GLY A 572 40.70 -3.23 1.80
CA GLY A 572 41.52 -2.80 0.68
C GLY A 572 42.87 -2.28 1.15
N ARG A 573 43.17 -1.03 0.80
CA ARG A 573 44.39 -0.35 1.27
C ARG A 573 44.24 0.37 2.62
N TYR A 574 43.05 0.37 3.21
CA TYR A 574 42.73 1.20 4.36
C TYR A 574 42.82 0.40 5.67
N GLN A 575 43.45 0.99 6.66
CA GLN A 575 43.51 0.43 8.00
C GLN A 575 42.24 0.81 8.78
N VAL A 576 41.49 -0.17 9.26
CA VAL A 576 40.26 0.06 10.04
C VAL A 576 40.62 0.43 11.48
N GLU A 577 40.07 1.55 11.96
CA GLU A 577 40.33 2.05 13.31
C GLU A 577 39.22 1.73 14.30
N LYS A 578 37.96 2.00 13.94
CA LYS A 578 36.77 1.71 14.76
C LYS A 578 35.50 1.70 13.92
N GLU A 579 34.44 1.07 14.42
CA GLU A 579 33.09 1.18 13.85
C GLU A 579 32.49 2.56 14.16
N LEU A 580 31.87 3.21 13.16
CA LEU A 580 31.15 4.47 13.30
C LEU A 580 29.64 4.25 13.46
N GLY A 581 29.10 3.20 12.86
CA GLY A 581 27.70 2.80 13.02
C GLY A 581 27.27 1.67 12.09
N LYS A 582 26.13 1.06 12.41
CA LYS A 582 25.51 -0.03 11.65
C LYS A 582 24.15 0.42 11.12
N GLY A 583 24.00 0.44 9.80
CA GLY A 583 22.77 0.79 9.11
C GLY A 583 22.02 -0.42 8.57
N ALA A 584 20.87 -0.17 7.92
CA ALA A 584 20.04 -1.22 7.30
C ALA A 584 20.75 -1.96 6.14
N MET A 585 21.74 -1.32 5.50
CA MET A 585 22.43 -1.83 4.32
C MET A 585 23.88 -2.22 4.60
N GLY A 586 24.35 -2.21 5.85
CA GLY A 586 25.75 -2.55 6.17
C GLY A 586 26.38 -1.78 7.33
N VAL A 587 27.69 -1.94 7.51
CA VAL A 587 28.47 -1.33 8.59
C VAL A 587 29.40 -0.24 8.05
N VAL A 588 29.49 0.89 8.74
CA VAL A 588 30.40 2.00 8.42
C VAL A 588 31.53 2.05 9.44
N TYR A 589 32.77 2.04 8.96
CA TYR A 589 33.98 2.10 9.76
C TYR A 589 34.74 3.41 9.56
N LEU A 590 35.42 3.89 10.59
CA LEU A 590 36.48 4.87 10.49
C LEU A 590 37.75 4.14 10.06
N GLY A 591 38.37 4.61 8.99
CA GLY A 591 39.62 4.07 8.49
C GLY A 591 40.67 5.13 8.23
N LYS A 592 41.90 4.69 7.99
CA LYS A 592 43.02 5.54 7.63
C LYS A 592 43.79 4.93 6.46
N ASP A 593 44.08 5.75 5.45
CA ASP A 593 45.02 5.39 4.40
C ASP A 593 46.45 5.49 4.97
N PRO A 594 47.19 4.38 5.13
CA PRO A 594 48.51 4.40 5.74
C PRO A 594 49.57 5.05 4.83
N LYS A 595 49.35 5.14 3.51
CA LYS A 595 50.33 5.69 2.56
C LYS A 595 50.35 7.22 2.59
N ILE A 596 49.18 7.85 2.69
CA ILE A 596 49.03 9.31 2.65
C ILE A 596 48.52 9.91 3.97
N GLY A 597 48.25 9.07 4.98
CA GLY A 597 47.78 9.49 6.30
C GLY A 597 46.34 10.00 6.35
N ARG A 598 45.55 9.82 5.29
CA ARG A 598 44.19 10.36 5.15
C ARG A 598 43.17 9.56 5.96
N VAL A 599 42.31 10.25 6.70
CA VAL A 599 41.17 9.65 7.41
C VAL A 599 39.99 9.51 6.45
N VAL A 600 39.33 8.35 6.46
CA VAL A 600 38.22 8.00 5.57
C VAL A 600 37.09 7.31 6.34
N ALA A 601 35.87 7.37 5.80
CA ALA A 601 34.78 6.49 6.20
C ALA A 601 34.70 5.32 5.21
N ILE A 602 34.52 4.09 5.70
CA ILE A 602 34.48 2.87 4.88
C ILE A 602 33.13 2.19 5.13
N LYS A 603 32.24 2.22 4.14
CA LYS A 603 30.95 1.51 4.19
C LYS A 603 31.12 0.13 3.58
N THR A 604 30.63 -0.91 4.27
CA THR A 604 30.77 -2.32 3.86
C THR A 604 29.41 -2.97 3.69
N MET A 605 29.27 -3.86 2.70
CA MET A 605 28.06 -4.62 2.40
C MET A 605 28.38 -6.10 2.14
N ALA A 606 27.63 -6.99 2.78
CA ALA A 606 27.78 -8.45 2.64
C ALA A 606 26.78 -8.98 1.58
N LEU A 607 27.09 -8.78 0.31
CA LEU A 607 26.19 -9.12 -0.81
C LEU A 607 25.83 -10.62 -0.85
N SER A 608 26.74 -11.49 -0.41
CA SER A 608 26.58 -12.95 -0.34
C SER A 608 25.58 -13.44 0.72
N GLN A 609 25.11 -12.56 1.62
CA GLN A 609 24.06 -12.89 2.60
C GLN A 609 22.64 -12.61 2.05
N GLU A 610 22.53 -11.78 1.01
CA GLU A 610 21.23 -11.33 0.47
C GLU A 610 20.90 -11.98 -0.89
N PHE A 611 21.92 -12.38 -1.66
CA PHE A 611 21.79 -12.92 -3.00
C PHE A 611 22.58 -14.23 -3.16
N GLU A 612 22.08 -15.17 -3.98
CA GLU A 612 22.70 -16.47 -4.26
C GLU A 612 22.72 -16.73 -5.78
N GLY A 613 23.72 -17.47 -6.27
CA GLY A 613 23.81 -17.85 -7.70
C GLY A 613 23.97 -16.65 -8.65
N GLU A 614 23.30 -16.70 -9.80
CA GLU A 614 23.39 -15.64 -10.83
C GLU A 614 22.90 -14.26 -10.34
N GLU A 615 22.03 -14.22 -9.31
CA GLU A 615 21.54 -12.97 -8.71
C GLU A 615 22.64 -12.23 -7.91
N LEU A 616 23.60 -12.97 -7.33
CA LEU A 616 24.72 -12.38 -6.59
C LEU A 616 25.68 -11.65 -7.52
N ASP A 617 25.98 -12.25 -8.68
CA ASP A 617 26.89 -11.67 -9.66
C ASP A 617 26.30 -10.39 -10.30
N ASP A 618 25.00 -10.39 -10.60
CA ASP A 618 24.28 -9.20 -11.11
C ASP A 618 24.14 -8.09 -10.05
N ALA A 619 23.93 -8.44 -8.77
CA ALA A 619 23.94 -7.46 -7.67
C ALA A 619 25.33 -6.83 -7.47
N ARG A 620 26.39 -7.64 -7.58
CA ARG A 620 27.79 -7.18 -7.49
C ARG A 620 28.16 -6.24 -8.64
N GLU A 621 27.82 -6.59 -9.89
CA GLU A 621 28.11 -5.75 -11.05
C GLU A 621 27.40 -4.39 -10.95
N ARG A 622 26.14 -4.39 -10.49
CA ARG A 622 25.38 -3.16 -10.25
C ARG A 622 25.98 -2.30 -9.13
N PHE A 623 26.44 -2.91 -8.04
CA PHE A 623 27.12 -2.20 -6.94
C PHE A 623 28.33 -1.41 -7.41
N PHE A 624 29.24 -2.03 -8.16
CA PHE A 624 30.44 -1.35 -8.64
C PHE A 624 30.14 -0.28 -9.68
N ARG A 625 29.18 -0.53 -10.58
CA ARG A 625 28.76 0.46 -11.57
C ARG A 625 28.14 1.71 -10.93
N GLU A 626 27.45 1.55 -9.82
CA GLU A 626 26.85 2.64 -9.06
C GLU A 626 27.88 3.43 -8.26
N ALA A 627 28.81 2.73 -7.59
CA ALA A 627 29.96 3.37 -6.94
C ALA A 627 30.82 4.16 -7.94
N GLU A 628 31.06 3.62 -9.14
CA GLU A 628 31.80 4.30 -10.21
C GLU A 628 31.07 5.57 -10.69
N THR A 629 29.76 5.48 -10.89
CA THR A 629 28.94 6.60 -11.35
C THR A 629 28.88 7.72 -10.31
N ALA A 630 28.73 7.36 -9.02
CA ALA A 630 28.74 8.31 -7.91
C ALA A 630 30.14 8.91 -7.66
N GLY A 631 31.22 8.15 -7.87
CA GLY A 631 32.60 8.61 -7.71
C GLY A 631 33.03 9.70 -8.70
N ARG A 632 32.28 9.90 -9.80
CA ARG A 632 32.50 10.99 -10.75
C ARG A 632 31.96 12.34 -10.27
N LEU A 633 31.12 12.36 -9.23
CA LEU A 633 30.52 13.58 -8.71
C LEU A 633 31.53 14.35 -7.85
N GLN A 634 31.81 15.59 -8.23
CA GLN A 634 32.67 16.51 -7.48
C GLN A 634 31.91 17.79 -7.18
N HIS A 635 31.32 17.85 -5.98
CA HIS A 635 30.54 19.00 -5.54
C HIS A 635 30.75 19.24 -4.05
N GLN A 636 30.80 20.51 -3.63
CA GLN A 636 31.06 20.87 -2.23
C GLN A 636 30.01 20.28 -1.26
N ASN A 637 28.77 20.07 -1.72
CA ASN A 637 27.67 19.51 -0.94
C ASN A 637 27.38 18.03 -1.24
N ILE A 638 28.28 17.32 -1.92
CA ILE A 638 28.19 15.87 -2.13
C ILE A 638 29.39 15.22 -1.45
N VAL A 639 29.19 14.08 -0.79
CA VAL A 639 30.28 13.29 -0.21
C VAL A 639 31.19 12.77 -1.32
N THR A 640 32.50 12.94 -1.17
CA THR A 640 33.45 12.44 -2.17
C THR A 640 33.75 10.97 -1.94
N ILE A 641 33.57 10.13 -2.96
CA ILE A 641 34.01 8.73 -2.95
C ILE A 641 35.46 8.67 -3.43
N PHE A 642 36.32 8.00 -2.66
CA PHE A 642 37.75 7.88 -2.96
C PHE A 642 38.13 6.55 -3.60
N ASP A 643 37.45 5.48 -3.20
CA ASP A 643 37.76 4.12 -3.64
C ASP A 643 36.54 3.20 -3.44
N ALA A 644 36.45 2.14 -4.24
CA ALA A 644 35.48 1.07 -4.06
C ALA A 644 36.09 -0.26 -4.48
N GLY A 645 35.83 -1.33 -3.73
CA GLY A 645 36.43 -2.64 -3.99
C GLY A 645 35.70 -3.79 -3.30
N GLU A 646 36.22 -5.00 -3.46
CA GLU A 646 35.74 -6.22 -2.79
C GLU A 646 36.91 -6.87 -2.05
N GLU A 647 36.68 -7.29 -0.81
CA GLU A 647 37.65 -8.08 -0.05
C GLU A 647 36.93 -9.05 0.87
N HIS A 648 37.32 -10.33 0.87
CA HIS A 648 36.72 -11.39 1.71
C HIS A 648 35.18 -11.47 1.62
N ASP A 649 34.63 -11.40 0.41
CA ASP A 649 33.18 -11.41 0.12
C ASP A 649 32.39 -10.21 0.70
N LEU A 650 33.10 -9.13 1.08
CA LEU A 650 32.54 -7.84 1.47
C LEU A 650 32.86 -6.79 0.41
N ALA A 651 31.82 -6.18 -0.16
CA ALA A 651 31.98 -5.00 -1.00
C ALA A 651 32.16 -3.76 -0.10
N TYR A 652 33.10 -2.88 -0.42
CA TYR A 652 33.38 -1.67 0.35
C TYR A 652 33.43 -0.42 -0.52
N ILE A 653 33.04 0.72 0.07
CA ILE A 653 33.20 2.06 -0.50
C ILE A 653 33.91 2.93 0.53
N ALA A 654 35.09 3.43 0.18
CA ALA A 654 35.83 4.40 0.98
C ALA A 654 35.49 5.83 0.52
N MET A 655 35.04 6.66 1.46
CA MET A 655 34.54 8.00 1.20
C MET A 655 35.08 9.02 2.21
N GLU A 656 34.85 10.29 1.93
CA GLU A 656 35.15 11.41 2.84
C GLU A 656 34.56 11.18 4.24
N PHE A 657 35.40 11.28 5.27
CA PHE A 657 34.94 11.22 6.66
C PHE A 657 34.35 12.56 7.09
N LEU A 658 33.07 12.56 7.46
CA LEU A 658 32.34 13.75 7.91
C LEU A 658 32.20 13.73 9.44
N LYS A 659 32.48 14.87 10.09
CA LYS A 659 32.41 15.02 11.56
C LYS A 659 31.03 15.40 12.09
N GLY A 660 30.13 15.86 11.21
CA GLY A 660 28.77 16.27 11.54
C GLY A 660 27.84 15.09 11.92
N LYS A 661 26.58 15.41 12.20
CA LYS A 661 25.51 14.42 12.41
C LYS A 661 24.53 14.45 11.24
N ASP A 662 23.77 13.39 11.05
CA ASP A 662 22.66 13.43 10.09
C ASP A 662 21.51 14.33 10.58
N LEU A 663 20.62 14.72 9.68
CA LEU A 663 19.51 15.63 10.00
C LEU A 663 18.33 14.94 10.72
N ALA A 664 18.34 13.62 10.94
CA ALA A 664 17.19 12.92 11.53
C ALA A 664 16.90 13.42 12.96
N ASP A 665 17.94 13.76 13.72
CA ASP A 665 17.86 14.28 15.08
C ASP A 665 17.16 15.65 15.17
N VAL A 666 17.10 16.42 14.08
CA VAL A 666 16.48 17.77 14.05
C VAL A 666 15.13 17.81 13.33
N THR A 667 14.48 16.64 13.18
CA THR A 667 13.16 16.51 12.53
C THR A 667 12.00 16.26 13.50
N LYS A 668 12.26 16.24 14.82
CA LYS A 668 11.23 16.00 15.85
C LYS A 668 10.77 17.31 16.48
N ASP A 669 9.52 17.34 16.90
CA ASP A 669 8.97 18.46 17.66
C ASP A 669 9.82 18.75 18.92
N GLY A 670 10.16 20.02 19.14
CA GLY A 670 11.12 20.47 20.16
C GLY A 670 12.61 20.43 19.78
N SER A 671 12.98 19.93 18.60
CA SER A 671 14.37 19.88 18.09
C SER A 671 14.56 20.54 16.71
N LEU A 672 13.52 21.25 16.24
CA LEU A 672 13.51 21.86 14.91
C LEU A 672 14.51 23.01 14.81
N LEU A 673 15.21 23.08 13.68
CA LEU A 673 16.09 24.21 13.37
C LEU A 673 15.28 25.48 13.03
N PRO A 674 15.88 26.67 13.20
CA PRO A 674 15.29 27.92 12.74
C PRO A 674 14.95 27.85 11.24
N VAL A 675 13.79 28.40 10.85
CA VAL A 675 13.28 28.34 9.46
C VAL A 675 14.34 28.78 8.44
N PRO A 676 15.02 29.95 8.57
CA PRO A 676 16.04 30.35 7.60
C PRO A 676 17.18 29.32 7.44
N LYS A 677 17.56 28.64 8.52
CA LYS A 677 18.60 27.60 8.49
C LYS A 677 18.11 26.36 7.75
N VAL A 678 16.87 25.92 7.98
CA VAL A 678 16.25 24.81 7.23
C VAL A 678 16.23 25.13 5.74
N LEU A 679 15.76 26.31 5.35
CA LEU A 679 15.69 26.71 3.94
C LEU A 679 17.08 26.76 3.29
N SER A 680 18.09 27.27 4.01
CA SER A 680 19.49 27.31 3.54
C SER A 680 20.08 25.92 3.33
N ILE A 681 19.79 24.96 4.22
CA ILE A 681 20.22 23.57 4.08
C ILE A 681 19.56 22.94 2.86
N VAL A 682 18.23 23.05 2.74
CA VAL A 682 17.47 22.43 1.63
C VAL A 682 17.85 23.04 0.27
N ALA A 683 18.11 24.36 0.20
CA ALA A 683 18.58 25.00 -1.03
C ALA A 683 19.93 24.43 -1.51
N ARG A 684 20.90 24.24 -0.59
CA ARG A 684 22.21 23.64 -0.92
C ARG A 684 22.11 22.18 -1.34
N VAL A 685 21.16 21.43 -0.75
CA VAL A 685 20.86 20.05 -1.17
C VAL A 685 20.21 20.03 -2.55
N ALA A 686 19.30 20.96 -2.85
CA ALA A 686 18.67 21.07 -4.18
C ALA A 686 19.70 21.37 -5.28
N GLU A 687 20.70 22.22 -5.02
CA GLU A 687 21.81 22.48 -5.94
C GLU A 687 22.70 21.25 -6.14
N ALA A 688 22.99 20.52 -5.07
CA ALA A 688 23.73 19.26 -5.15
C ALA A 688 23.00 18.23 -6.03
N LEU A 689 21.68 18.13 -5.89
CA LEU A 689 20.84 17.29 -6.73
C LEU A 689 20.84 17.76 -8.18
N ALA A 690 20.70 19.07 -8.44
CA ALA A 690 20.76 19.62 -9.79
C ALA A 690 22.10 19.30 -10.48
N TYR A 691 23.22 19.42 -9.76
CA TYR A 691 24.53 19.02 -10.25
C TYR A 691 24.58 17.52 -10.60
N ALA A 692 24.08 16.64 -9.72
CA ALA A 692 24.06 15.19 -9.96
C ALA A 692 23.16 14.82 -11.14
N HIS A 693 21.98 15.44 -11.26
CA HIS A 693 21.04 15.20 -12.36
C HIS A 693 21.61 15.59 -13.71
N LYS A 694 22.39 16.68 -13.79
CA LYS A 694 23.13 17.07 -15.01
C LYS A 694 24.19 16.03 -15.43
N GLN A 695 24.67 15.23 -14.49
CA GLN A 695 25.58 14.09 -14.74
C GLN A 695 24.82 12.76 -14.94
N ASN A 696 23.49 12.80 -15.11
CA ASN A 696 22.62 11.64 -15.22
C ASN A 696 22.64 10.71 -13.99
N VAL A 697 22.95 11.24 -12.80
CA VAL A 697 22.93 10.50 -11.54
C VAL A 697 21.72 10.91 -10.72
N VAL A 698 20.85 9.94 -10.40
CA VAL A 698 19.64 10.14 -9.57
C VAL A 698 19.87 9.44 -8.23
N HIS A 699 19.52 10.09 -7.12
CA HIS A 699 19.81 9.58 -5.78
C HIS A 699 18.82 8.50 -5.32
N ARG A 700 17.52 8.69 -5.53
CA ARG A 700 16.38 7.79 -5.20
C ARG A 700 16.07 7.54 -3.71
N ASP A 701 16.87 8.05 -2.78
CA ASP A 701 16.67 7.83 -1.33
C ASP A 701 17.00 9.10 -0.52
N ILE A 702 16.43 10.24 -0.92
CA ILE A 702 16.61 11.49 -0.18
C ILE A 702 15.76 11.48 1.08
N LYS A 703 16.42 11.60 2.24
CA LYS A 703 15.82 11.65 3.59
C LYS A 703 16.80 12.27 4.59
N PRO A 704 16.34 12.71 5.78
CA PRO A 704 17.21 13.34 6.78
C PRO A 704 18.44 12.51 7.17
N ALA A 705 18.32 11.18 7.22
CA ALA A 705 19.41 10.28 7.57
C ALA A 705 20.56 10.23 6.52
N ASN A 706 20.32 10.71 5.30
CA ASN A 706 21.30 10.75 4.21
C ASN A 706 21.85 12.16 3.95
N ILE A 707 21.58 13.11 4.86
CA ILE A 707 22.08 14.48 4.79
C ILE A 707 22.88 14.76 6.05
N MET A 708 24.19 14.90 5.91
CA MET A 708 25.10 15.20 6.99
C MET A 708 25.21 16.72 7.16
N TYR A 709 25.09 17.17 8.40
CA TYR A 709 25.18 18.57 8.77
C TYR A 709 26.12 18.77 9.97
N GLU A 710 27.15 19.59 9.78
CA GLU A 710 28.05 20.02 10.84
C GLU A 710 27.68 21.46 11.23
N ILE A 711 27.08 21.61 12.42
CA ILE A 711 26.53 22.89 12.90
C ILE A 711 27.62 23.96 13.03
N ASP A 712 28.77 23.60 13.61
CA ASP A 712 29.85 24.54 13.93
C ASP A 712 30.52 25.13 12.68
N SER A 713 30.64 24.33 11.62
CA SER A 713 31.25 24.74 10.35
C SER A 713 30.22 25.15 9.28
N ASP A 714 28.92 25.04 9.59
CA ASP A 714 27.79 25.18 8.66
C ASP A 714 27.95 24.37 7.36
N THR A 715 28.56 23.18 7.44
CA THR A 715 28.81 22.33 6.27
C THR A 715 27.66 21.32 6.08
N VAL A 716 27.09 21.28 4.87
CA VAL A 716 26.06 20.29 4.47
C VAL A 716 26.58 19.41 3.34
N LYS A 717 26.39 18.09 3.49
CA LYS A 717 26.84 17.08 2.53
C LYS A 717 25.75 16.01 2.35
N VAL A 718 25.42 15.71 1.10
CA VAL A 718 24.54 14.60 0.71
C VAL A 718 25.39 13.33 0.61
N THR A 719 24.94 12.25 1.25
CA THR A 719 25.63 10.94 1.29
C THR A 719 24.84 9.87 0.55
N ASP A 720 25.45 8.72 0.27
CA ASP A 720 24.77 7.54 -0.30
C ASP A 720 24.17 7.71 -1.71
N PHE A 721 24.78 8.55 -2.56
CA PHE A 721 24.43 8.61 -3.97
C PHE A 721 24.58 7.24 -4.64
N GLY A 722 23.52 6.80 -5.31
CA GLY A 722 23.58 5.74 -6.29
C GLY A 722 23.50 4.32 -5.75
N ILE A 723 23.61 4.02 -4.45
CA ILE A 723 23.60 2.61 -3.94
C ILE A 723 22.18 2.00 -3.88
N ALA A 724 21.13 2.78 -4.17
CA ALA A 724 19.73 2.41 -3.96
C ALA A 724 19.10 1.52 -5.06
N ARG A 725 19.68 1.43 -6.27
CA ARG A 725 19.04 0.67 -7.37
C ARG A 725 19.18 -0.85 -7.20
N ILE A 726 20.23 -1.28 -6.50
CA ILE A 726 20.45 -2.68 -6.14
C ILE A 726 19.30 -3.17 -5.25
N THR A 727 18.67 -2.28 -4.48
CA THR A 727 17.49 -2.56 -3.66
C THR A 727 16.14 -2.27 -4.32
N ASP A 728 16.07 -1.40 -5.34
CA ASP A 728 14.83 -1.15 -6.11
C ASP A 728 14.35 -2.38 -6.90
N SER A 729 15.23 -3.35 -7.11
CA SER A 729 14.98 -4.59 -7.86
C SER A 729 14.90 -5.81 -6.96
N SER A 730 15.25 -5.69 -5.68
CA SER A 730 14.95 -6.72 -4.68
C SER A 730 13.53 -6.53 -4.18
N LYS A 731 12.56 -7.09 -4.92
CA LYS A 731 11.44 -7.74 -4.25
C LYS A 731 12.07 -8.82 -3.38
N THR A 732 12.39 -8.49 -2.13
CA THR A 732 12.85 -9.48 -1.16
C THR A 732 11.87 -10.66 -1.19
N LYS A 733 12.35 -11.88 -0.97
CA LYS A 733 11.52 -13.13 -0.94
C LYS A 733 10.33 -13.06 0.04
N THR A 734 10.21 -11.98 0.82
CA THR A 734 9.15 -11.65 1.77
C THR A 734 8.20 -10.51 1.34
N GLY A 735 8.38 -9.91 0.15
CA GLY A 735 7.50 -8.83 -0.35
C GLY A 735 7.64 -7.49 0.38
N LEU A 736 8.72 -7.31 1.16
CA LEU A 736 9.02 -6.07 1.88
C LEU A 736 9.89 -5.16 1.00
N VAL A 737 9.37 -3.98 0.68
CA VAL A 737 10.14 -2.87 0.12
C VAL A 737 11.22 -2.50 1.13
N LEU A 738 12.50 -2.59 0.73
CA LEU A 738 13.63 -2.26 1.59
C LEU A 738 13.69 -0.73 1.75
N GLY A 739 13.00 -0.18 2.75
CA GLY A 739 13.05 1.25 3.06
C GLY A 739 11.86 1.75 3.87
N THR A 740 11.99 2.96 4.43
CA THR A 740 10.86 3.71 5.00
C THR A 740 10.17 4.44 3.84
N PRO A 741 8.99 4.01 3.35
CA PRO A 741 8.39 4.57 2.14
C PRO A 741 7.96 6.03 2.29
N SER A 742 8.00 6.59 3.50
CA SER A 742 7.53 7.94 3.82
C SER A 742 8.13 9.05 2.95
N PHE A 743 9.31 8.84 2.37
CA PHE A 743 9.98 9.82 1.48
C PHE A 743 9.93 9.45 0.00
N MET A 744 9.38 8.28 -0.35
CA MET A 744 9.31 7.84 -1.75
C MET A 744 8.34 8.71 -2.54
N SER A 745 8.68 8.96 -3.79
CA SER A 745 7.78 9.64 -4.73
C SER A 745 6.63 8.72 -5.21
N PRO A 746 5.49 9.29 -5.67
CA PRO A 746 4.39 8.51 -6.24
C PRO A 746 4.82 7.58 -7.37
N GLU A 747 5.74 8.04 -8.23
CA GLU A 747 6.29 7.26 -9.33
C GLU A 747 7.19 6.11 -8.86
N GLN A 748 7.94 6.27 -7.76
CA GLN A 748 8.69 5.17 -7.13
C GLN A 748 7.76 4.09 -6.56
N ILE A 749 6.70 4.50 -5.84
CA ILE A 749 5.71 3.56 -5.28
C ILE A 749 4.96 2.82 -6.38
N ALA A 750 4.65 3.50 -7.49
CA ALA A 750 3.98 2.91 -8.65
C ALA A 750 4.91 2.06 -9.54
N GLY A 751 6.21 1.96 -9.23
CA GLY A 751 7.18 1.24 -10.06
C GLY A 751 7.38 1.82 -11.46
N LYS A 752 7.11 3.11 -11.63
CA LYS A 752 7.28 3.83 -12.90
C LYS A 752 8.74 4.26 -13.07
N LYS A 753 9.10 4.77 -14.26
CA LYS A 753 10.44 5.30 -14.52
C LYS A 753 10.74 6.49 -13.59
N VAL A 754 11.81 6.36 -12.80
CA VAL A 754 12.27 7.37 -11.83
C VAL A 754 13.34 8.25 -12.48
N ASP A 755 13.16 9.56 -12.40
CA ASP A 755 14.14 10.57 -12.83
C ASP A 755 14.45 11.56 -11.69
N GLY A 756 15.25 12.60 -11.97
CA GLY A 756 15.67 13.57 -10.95
C GLY A 756 14.51 14.27 -10.21
N ARG A 757 13.31 14.35 -10.80
CA ARG A 757 12.14 14.98 -10.18
C ARG A 757 11.61 14.18 -8.99
N SER A 758 11.94 12.89 -8.93
CA SER A 758 11.65 12.06 -7.76
C SER A 758 12.49 12.49 -6.55
N ASP A 759 13.78 12.82 -6.74
CA ASP A 759 14.62 13.34 -5.66
C ASP A 759 14.10 14.68 -5.12
N LEU A 760 13.58 15.54 -6.01
CA LEU A 760 13.01 16.84 -5.63
C LEU A 760 11.71 16.68 -4.83
N TYR A 761 10.90 15.66 -5.12
CA TYR A 761 9.73 15.32 -4.29
C TYR A 761 10.15 14.85 -2.90
N SER A 762 11.11 13.92 -2.83
CA SER A 762 11.65 13.43 -1.56
C SER A 762 12.28 14.56 -0.72
N LEU A 763 12.96 15.51 -1.38
CA LEU A 763 13.45 16.73 -0.76
C LEU A 763 12.32 17.63 -0.24
N GLY A 764 11.20 17.72 -0.96
CA GLY A 764 9.98 18.40 -0.52
C GLY A 764 9.35 17.77 0.73
N VAL A 765 9.33 16.43 0.81
CA VAL A 765 8.88 15.70 2.00
C VAL A 765 9.81 16.00 3.20
N MET A 766 11.13 16.02 2.96
CA MET A 766 12.11 16.37 3.98
C MET A 766 11.95 17.82 4.46
N LEU A 767 11.76 18.77 3.54
CA LEU A 767 11.49 20.17 3.85
C LEU A 767 10.24 20.32 4.72
N PHE A 768 9.14 19.64 4.35
CA PHE A 768 7.91 19.62 5.15
C PHE A 768 8.19 19.14 6.57
N GLN A 769 8.89 18.01 6.71
CA GLN A 769 9.18 17.41 8.01
C GLN A 769 10.08 18.30 8.87
N MET A 770 11.13 18.91 8.30
CA MET A 770 12.03 19.80 9.03
C MET A 770 11.36 21.11 9.47
N LEU A 771 10.31 21.54 8.76
CA LEU A 771 9.53 22.72 9.11
C LEU A 771 8.43 22.42 10.14
N ALA A 772 7.77 21.26 10.04
CA ALA A 772 6.58 20.92 10.82
C ALA A 772 6.80 19.90 11.95
N GLY A 773 7.96 19.23 11.99
CA GLY A 773 8.25 18.15 12.94
C GLY A 773 7.47 16.85 12.70
N VAL A 774 6.70 16.80 11.61
CA VAL A 774 5.82 15.70 11.23
C VAL A 774 5.88 15.45 9.73
N LEU A 775 5.70 14.21 9.30
CA LEU A 775 5.65 13.87 7.87
C LEU A 775 4.32 14.34 7.24
N PRO A 776 4.32 14.69 5.94
CA PRO A 776 3.09 15.10 5.23
C PRO A 776 2.07 13.97 5.11
N PHE A 777 2.53 12.72 5.06
CA PHE A 777 1.68 11.53 4.98
C PHE A 777 1.99 10.55 6.10
N ARG A 778 0.94 10.00 6.72
CA ARG A 778 0.98 8.97 7.76
C ARG A 778 -0.18 8.00 7.56
N GLY A 779 0.05 6.72 7.79
CA GLY A 779 -0.98 5.68 7.77
C GLY A 779 -0.74 4.66 8.88
N ASP A 780 -1.80 4.01 9.32
CA ASP A 780 -1.77 2.97 10.36
C ASP A 780 -1.25 1.63 9.79
N SER A 781 -1.17 1.53 8.46
CA SER A 781 -0.52 0.43 7.76
C SER A 781 0.38 0.92 6.62
N MET A 782 1.31 0.05 6.20
CA MET A 782 2.19 0.29 5.06
C MET A 782 1.42 0.58 3.76
N ALA A 783 0.34 -0.17 3.52
CA ALA A 783 -0.50 -0.03 2.33
C ALA A 783 -1.25 1.31 2.32
N GLU A 784 -1.76 1.73 3.48
CA GLU A 784 -2.42 3.03 3.63
C GLU A 784 -1.43 4.18 3.39
N LEU A 785 -0.23 4.12 3.96
CA LEU A 785 0.81 5.12 3.71
C LEU A 785 1.17 5.21 2.22
N MET A 786 1.33 4.07 1.55
CA MET A 786 1.58 4.02 0.10
C MET A 786 0.42 4.61 -0.71
N TYR A 787 -0.82 4.31 -0.33
CA TYR A 787 -2.00 4.89 -0.98
C TYR A 787 -2.04 6.41 -0.84
N LYS A 788 -1.79 6.95 0.36
CA LYS A 788 -1.76 8.39 0.62
C LYS A 788 -0.67 9.09 -0.17
N ILE A 789 0.53 8.51 -0.20
CA ILE A 789 1.62 9.05 -1.00
C ILE A 789 1.25 9.05 -2.49
N ALA A 790 0.60 8.00 -3.00
CA ALA A 790 0.22 7.91 -4.41
C ALA A 790 -0.96 8.82 -4.80
N ASN A 791 -1.97 8.98 -3.94
CA ASN A 791 -3.28 9.51 -4.34
C ASN A 791 -3.77 10.73 -3.54
N GLU A 792 -3.33 10.95 -2.30
CA GLU A 792 -3.81 12.07 -1.47
C GLU A 792 -2.88 13.27 -1.56
N GLU A 793 -3.43 14.46 -1.80
CA GLU A 793 -2.65 15.70 -1.80
C GLU A 793 -2.07 16.00 -0.40
N ALA A 794 -0.87 16.60 -0.37
CA ALA A 794 -0.23 16.96 0.89
C ALA A 794 -1.05 18.06 1.60
N PRO A 795 -1.22 18.00 2.92
CA PRO A 795 -1.90 19.07 3.66
C PRO A 795 -1.11 20.38 3.54
N ASP A 796 -1.80 21.53 3.53
CA ASP A 796 -1.13 22.83 3.63
C ASP A 796 -0.35 22.87 4.95
N ILE A 797 0.96 23.09 4.86
CA ILE A 797 1.87 23.11 6.01
C ILE A 797 1.46 24.15 7.06
N ARG A 798 0.76 25.21 6.66
CA ARG A 798 0.24 26.26 7.56
C ARG A 798 -0.89 25.78 8.46
N ILE A 799 -1.51 24.63 8.18
CA ILE A 799 -2.45 23.98 9.10
C ILE A 799 -1.71 23.54 10.37
N ILE A 800 -0.46 23.11 10.23
CA ILE A 800 0.38 22.61 11.32
C ILE A 800 1.18 23.76 11.94
N ARG A 801 1.75 24.63 11.10
CA ARG A 801 2.64 25.73 11.51
C ARG A 801 2.21 27.06 10.88
N LYS A 802 1.27 27.74 11.54
CA LYS A 802 0.53 28.91 11.03
C LYS A 802 1.40 30.14 10.77
N GLU A 803 2.54 30.25 11.43
CA GLU A 803 3.47 31.38 11.33
C GLU A 803 4.34 31.34 10.07
N LEU A 804 4.31 30.25 9.30
CA LEU A 804 5.09 30.15 8.06
C LEU A 804 4.53 31.09 6.96
N PRO A 805 5.38 31.80 6.20
CA PRO A 805 4.94 32.65 5.10
C PRO A 805 4.16 31.89 4.02
N ALA A 806 3.16 32.53 3.41
CA ALA A 806 2.37 31.94 2.33
C ALA A 806 3.25 31.46 1.15
N ARG A 807 4.28 32.25 0.80
CA ARG A 807 5.24 31.90 -0.25
C ARG A 807 6.00 30.60 0.05
N LEU A 808 6.33 30.35 1.31
CA LEU A 808 6.99 29.10 1.71
C LEU A 808 6.04 27.90 1.60
N ALA A 809 4.76 28.08 1.95
CA ALA A 809 3.75 27.05 1.78
C ALA A 809 3.52 26.68 0.30
N GLU A 810 3.55 27.67 -0.60
CA GLU A 810 3.50 27.45 -2.06
C GLU A 810 4.68 26.62 -2.56
N VAL A 811 5.90 26.94 -2.13
CA VAL A 811 7.12 26.19 -2.48
C VAL A 811 7.02 24.73 -2.02
N VAL A 812 6.55 24.50 -0.79
CA VAL A 812 6.32 23.15 -0.25
C VAL A 812 5.26 22.41 -1.07
N ALA A 813 4.12 23.04 -1.35
CA ALA A 813 3.05 22.43 -2.14
C ALA A 813 3.51 22.08 -3.57
N LEU A 814 4.27 22.97 -4.23
CA LEU A 814 4.81 22.74 -5.57
C LEU A 814 5.78 21.56 -5.58
N SER A 815 6.64 21.42 -4.55
CA SER A 815 7.55 20.27 -4.44
C SER A 815 6.82 18.93 -4.23
N LEU A 816 5.61 18.95 -3.65
CA LEU A 816 4.82 17.77 -3.28
C LEU A 816 3.67 17.43 -4.26
N ALA A 817 3.56 18.12 -5.39
CA ALA A 817 2.54 17.82 -6.40
C ALA A 817 2.62 16.35 -6.87
N LYS A 818 1.52 15.65 -7.17
CA LYS A 818 1.63 14.19 -7.47
C LYS A 818 2.18 13.85 -8.85
N LYS A 819 1.98 14.74 -9.82
CA LYS A 819 2.46 14.57 -11.19
C LYS A 819 3.86 15.19 -11.35
N PRO A 820 4.89 14.43 -11.78
CA PRO A 820 6.26 14.94 -11.91
C PRO A 820 6.37 16.20 -12.79
N GLU A 821 5.56 16.32 -13.84
CA GLU A 821 5.49 17.47 -14.75
C GLU A 821 4.94 18.75 -14.10
N LEU A 822 4.25 18.64 -12.96
CA LEU A 822 3.70 19.78 -12.22
C LEU A 822 4.63 20.24 -11.07
N ARG A 823 5.72 19.51 -10.79
CA ARG A 823 6.69 19.85 -9.74
C ARG A 823 7.79 20.78 -10.25
N TYR A 824 8.73 21.12 -9.38
CA TYR A 824 10.05 21.61 -9.81
C TYR A 824 10.69 20.63 -10.81
N GLN A 825 11.07 21.15 -11.97
CA GLN A 825 11.76 20.36 -13.01
C GLN A 825 13.28 20.35 -12.80
N ASP A 826 13.81 21.28 -12.00
CA ASP A 826 15.24 21.47 -11.76
C ASP A 826 15.47 21.92 -10.32
N GLY A 827 16.50 21.37 -9.66
CA GLY A 827 16.88 21.71 -8.30
C GLY A 827 17.41 23.13 -8.13
N ASP A 828 18.02 23.73 -9.16
CA ASP A 828 18.48 25.13 -9.14
C ASP A 828 17.29 26.09 -8.97
N ARG A 829 16.15 25.78 -9.60
CA ARG A 829 14.92 26.56 -9.46
C ARG A 829 14.32 26.41 -8.05
N PHE A 830 14.34 25.21 -7.49
CA PHE A 830 13.88 24.97 -6.12
C PHE A 830 14.77 25.73 -5.12
N ALA A 831 16.10 25.71 -5.30
CA ALA A 831 17.03 26.46 -4.48
C ALA A 831 16.82 27.98 -4.57
N ALA A 832 16.57 28.51 -5.76
CA ALA A 832 16.31 29.93 -5.98
C ALA A 832 15.05 30.40 -5.22
N ASP A 833 13.93 29.68 -5.37
CA ASP A 833 12.68 30.02 -4.67
C ASP A 833 12.85 30.01 -3.13
N LEU A 834 13.63 29.05 -2.60
CA LEU A 834 13.93 28.99 -1.16
C LEU A 834 14.77 30.19 -0.70
N ARG A 835 15.74 30.64 -1.51
CA ARG A 835 16.56 31.82 -1.20
C ARG A 835 15.78 33.12 -1.25
N GLU A 836 14.82 33.25 -2.16
CA GLU A 836 13.90 34.40 -2.19
C GLU A 836 13.09 34.47 -0.88
N VAL A 837 12.61 33.32 -0.39
CA VAL A 837 11.91 33.26 0.90
C VAL A 837 12.83 33.64 2.06
N ILE A 838 14.09 33.19 2.07
CA ILE A 838 15.08 33.58 3.10
C ILE A 838 15.30 35.09 3.09
N ALA A 839 15.54 35.69 1.92
CA ALA A 839 15.74 37.13 1.78
C ALA A 839 14.53 37.93 2.27
N ALA A 840 13.31 37.45 2.01
CA ALA A 840 12.08 38.06 2.50
C ALA A 840 11.93 37.98 4.03
N LEU A 841 12.36 36.86 4.64
CA LEU A 841 12.35 36.66 6.09
C LEU A 841 13.36 37.57 6.82
N GLU A 842 14.50 37.87 6.19
CA GLU A 842 15.55 38.71 6.74
C GLU A 842 15.31 40.22 6.49
N GLY A 843 14.55 40.57 5.44
CA GLY A 843 14.39 41.95 4.96
C GLY A 843 13.21 42.76 5.53
N GLY A 844 12.29 42.17 6.31
CA GLY A 844 11.18 42.90 6.96
C GLY A 844 10.21 43.65 6.02
N ALA A 845 10.33 43.50 4.70
CA ALA A 845 9.48 44.18 3.73
C ALA A 845 8.32 43.27 3.28
N PRO A 846 7.06 43.74 3.27
CA PRO A 846 5.97 42.99 2.67
C PRO A 846 6.14 43.00 1.16
N LEU A 847 6.42 41.83 0.56
CA LEU A 847 6.45 41.70 -0.89
C LEU A 847 5.02 41.55 -1.42
N ALA A 848 4.60 42.55 -2.16
CA ALA A 848 3.44 42.50 -3.05
C ALA A 848 3.57 41.33 -4.03
N ALA A 849 2.44 40.71 -4.35
CA ALA A 849 2.36 39.63 -5.34
C ALA A 849 3.01 40.06 -6.67
N PRO A 850 3.87 39.22 -7.29
CA PRO A 850 4.30 39.49 -8.64
C PRO A 850 3.09 39.35 -9.58
N ALA A 851 2.87 40.37 -10.42
CA ALA A 851 1.94 40.31 -11.53
C ALA A 851 2.30 39.12 -12.45
N PRO A 852 1.32 38.42 -13.05
CA PRO A 852 1.59 37.28 -13.90
C PRO A 852 2.36 37.75 -15.14
N SER A 853 3.63 37.33 -15.25
CA SER A 853 4.34 37.35 -16.53
C SER A 853 3.87 36.16 -17.37
N PRO A 854 3.75 36.30 -18.70
CA PRO A 854 3.03 35.36 -19.54
C PRO A 854 3.81 34.05 -19.66
N HIS A 855 3.36 33.01 -18.95
CA HIS A 855 3.76 31.66 -19.31
C HIS A 855 3.13 31.31 -20.65
N ALA A 856 4.02 30.98 -21.59
CA ALA A 856 3.72 30.39 -22.87
C ALA A 856 2.71 29.26 -22.69
N ALA A 857 1.66 29.29 -23.53
CA ALA A 857 0.77 28.17 -23.73
C ALA A 857 1.59 26.89 -24.01
N PRO A 858 1.11 25.71 -23.55
CA PRO A 858 1.77 24.45 -23.87
C PRO A 858 1.86 24.29 -25.39
N PRO A 859 2.97 23.76 -25.95
CA PRO A 859 2.97 23.34 -27.34
C PRO A 859 1.90 22.26 -27.49
N ALA A 860 0.90 22.54 -28.34
CA ALA A 860 -0.07 21.57 -28.76
C ALA A 860 0.67 20.33 -29.31
N ALA A 861 0.30 19.15 -28.81
CA ALA A 861 0.68 17.91 -29.43
C ALA A 861 0.20 17.91 -30.90
N PRO A 862 1.00 17.42 -31.87
CA PRO A 862 0.59 17.37 -33.26
C PRO A 862 -0.64 16.47 -33.39
N SER A 863 -1.71 17.04 -33.95
CA SER A 863 -2.89 16.31 -34.37
C SER A 863 -2.51 15.29 -35.43
N PHE A 864 -2.87 14.04 -35.18
CA PHE A 864 -2.91 12.97 -36.16
C PHE A 864 -4.09 13.26 -37.10
N ASP A 865 -3.86 14.09 -38.11
CA ASP A 865 -4.55 14.09 -39.41
C ASP A 865 -4.07 15.28 -40.26
N ALA A 866 -3.00 15.04 -41.02
CA ALA A 866 -2.77 15.60 -42.36
C ALA A 866 -1.49 15.01 -42.94
N THR A 867 -1.59 13.78 -43.46
CA THR A 867 -0.92 13.49 -44.74
C THR A 867 -1.87 13.99 -45.83
N VAL A 868 -1.29 14.63 -46.86
CA VAL A 868 -1.90 14.99 -48.17
C VAL A 868 -2.31 16.47 -48.35
N VAL A 869 -1.39 17.20 -49.02
CA VAL A 869 -1.58 18.18 -50.12
C VAL A 869 -1.84 19.67 -49.77
N GLN A 870 -0.74 20.41 -49.82
CA GLN A 870 -0.42 21.50 -50.79
C GLN A 870 -1.52 22.49 -51.26
N SER A 871 -1.12 23.76 -51.19
CA SER A 871 -1.46 24.94 -52.03
C SER A 871 -2.68 25.84 -51.73
N ALA A 872 -2.33 27.09 -51.40
CA ALA A 872 -2.79 28.36 -51.98
C ALA A 872 -3.93 29.19 -51.32
N SER A 873 -3.52 30.42 -50.95
CA SER A 873 -4.17 31.73 -51.18
C SER A 873 -5.32 32.25 -50.29
N ALA A 874 -4.94 33.27 -49.50
CA ALA A 874 -5.60 34.56 -49.18
C ALA A 874 -7.12 34.77 -49.35
N ALA A 875 -7.77 35.30 -48.29
CA ALA A 875 -8.73 36.42 -48.35
C ALA A 875 -9.09 36.93 -46.92
N GLN A 876 -9.58 38.17 -46.86
CA GLN A 876 -9.73 39.10 -45.72
C GLN A 876 -10.91 38.84 -44.74
N ALA A 877 -10.72 39.32 -43.49
CA ALA A 877 -11.59 40.06 -42.52
C ALA A 877 -13.14 40.12 -42.72
N PRO A 878 -14.00 40.31 -41.68
CA PRO A 878 -13.79 41.24 -40.54
C PRO A 878 -14.34 40.85 -39.13
N GLU A 879 -14.03 41.72 -38.15
CA GLU A 879 -14.44 41.72 -36.73
C GLU A 879 -15.97 41.73 -36.46
N PRO A 880 -16.38 41.42 -35.20
CA PRO A 880 -17.06 42.46 -34.41
C PRO A 880 -16.78 42.49 -32.89
N ARG A 881 -16.57 43.73 -32.42
CA ARG A 881 -17.13 44.45 -31.24
C ARG A 881 -17.09 43.83 -29.82
N ALA A 882 -16.39 44.57 -28.96
CA ALA A 882 -16.36 44.49 -27.50
C ALA A 882 -17.66 44.98 -26.81
N TYR A 883 -17.93 44.41 -25.63
CA TYR A 883 -18.79 44.97 -24.59
C TYR A 883 -18.05 44.97 -23.25
N ASP A 884 -18.04 46.15 -22.63
CA ASP A 884 -17.45 46.50 -21.35
C ASP A 884 -18.38 46.14 -20.18
N ALA A 885 -17.83 45.67 -19.05
CA ALA A 885 -18.58 45.38 -17.83
C ALA A 885 -17.95 46.09 -16.62
N THR A 886 -18.44 47.29 -16.32
CA THR A 886 -18.34 47.90 -15.00
C THR A 886 -19.66 48.57 -14.65
N GLN A 887 -20.42 47.98 -13.72
CA GLN A 887 -21.41 48.71 -12.92
C GLN A 887 -21.55 48.03 -11.55
N ALA A 888 -21.28 48.82 -10.51
CA ALA A 888 -21.50 48.50 -9.11
C ALA A 888 -22.97 48.74 -8.74
N LEU A 889 -23.51 47.92 -7.83
CA LEU A 889 -24.77 48.18 -7.14
C LEU A 889 -24.68 47.79 -5.66
N ASN A 890 -25.15 48.74 -4.83
CA ASN A 890 -25.27 48.70 -3.37
C ASN A 890 -26.30 47.67 -2.88
N ALA A 891 -26.07 47.11 -1.69
CA ALA A 891 -27.13 46.54 -0.86
C ALA A 891 -26.82 46.77 0.63
N GLY A 892 -27.61 47.64 1.26
CA GLY A 892 -27.76 47.72 2.72
C GLY A 892 -28.97 46.90 3.15
N GLY A 893 -28.90 46.29 4.34
CA GLY A 893 -30.00 45.56 4.95
C GLY A 893 -29.52 44.43 5.86
N ALA A 894 -28.96 44.77 7.02
CA ALA A 894 -28.60 43.81 8.06
C ALA A 894 -29.83 43.40 8.86
N GLN A 895 -30.13 42.10 8.91
CA GLN A 895 -30.95 41.46 9.94
C GLN A 895 -30.13 40.40 10.64
N THR A 896 -29.96 40.59 11.95
CA THR A 896 -29.35 39.68 12.92
C THR A 896 -30.33 38.57 13.32
N PHE A 897 -29.92 37.31 13.28
CA PHE A 897 -30.45 36.24 14.14
C PHE A 897 -29.37 35.24 14.55
N GLU A 898 -29.61 34.61 15.71
CA GLU A 898 -28.68 34.10 16.70
C GLU A 898 -27.87 32.83 16.35
N LYS A 899 -26.73 32.71 17.06
CA LYS A 899 -25.93 31.50 17.22
C LYS A 899 -26.70 30.46 18.04
N THR A 900 -26.96 29.29 17.45
CA THR A 900 -27.36 28.11 18.20
C THR A 900 -26.13 27.41 18.80
N VAL A 901 -26.15 27.25 20.11
CA VAL A 901 -25.15 26.56 20.95
C VAL A 901 -25.26 25.04 20.74
N VAL A 902 -24.13 24.38 20.48
CA VAL A 902 -24.03 22.91 20.48
C VAL A 902 -23.73 22.42 21.90
N SER A 903 -24.67 21.66 22.44
CA SER A 903 -24.67 21.05 23.76
C SER A 903 -23.58 19.97 23.89
N ARG A 904 -22.80 20.04 24.96
CA ARG A 904 -21.84 19.02 25.41
C ARG A 904 -22.56 18.09 26.42
N PRO A 905 -22.38 16.76 26.38
CA PRO A 905 -22.98 15.88 27.39
C PRO A 905 -22.23 15.99 28.74
N PRO A 906 -22.91 15.84 29.89
CA PRO A 906 -22.31 16.05 31.20
C PRO A 906 -21.49 14.84 31.66
N ALA A 907 -20.36 15.15 32.30
CA ALA A 907 -19.59 14.23 33.11
C ALA A 907 -20.33 13.92 34.42
N ALA A 908 -20.36 12.65 34.82
CA ALA A 908 -20.74 12.23 36.16
C ALA A 908 -19.47 11.97 36.97
N ASP A 909 -19.33 12.64 38.11
CA ASP A 909 -18.31 12.36 39.12
C ASP A 909 -19.01 12.03 40.45
N LYS A 910 -18.58 10.89 41.01
CA LYS A 910 -18.44 10.51 42.43
C LYS A 910 -19.63 10.19 43.36
N ASP A 911 -19.46 8.99 43.95
CA ASP A 911 -19.59 8.63 45.36
C ASP A 911 -20.90 8.94 46.10
N THR A 912 -21.61 7.87 46.47
CA THR A 912 -22.08 7.65 47.85
C THR A 912 -22.55 6.19 48.05
N GLN A 913 -21.95 5.56 49.06
CA GLN A 913 -22.31 4.30 49.76
C GLN A 913 -22.11 2.95 49.07
#